data_AF-A0A3A9TAV9-F1
#
_entry.id   AF-A0A3A9TAV9-F1
#
_cell.length_a   1.000
_cell.length_b   1.000
_cell.length_c   1.000
_cell.angle_alpha   90.00
_cell.angle_beta   90.00
_cell.angle_gamma   90.00
#
_symmetry.space_group_name_H-M   'P 1'
#
loop_
_entity.id
_entity.type
_entity.pdbx_description
1 polymer ?
#
loop_
_entity_poly.entity_id
_entity_poly.type
_entity_poly.pdbx_seq_one_letter_code
_entity_poly.pdbx_strand_id
1 'polypeptide(L)'
;MTSSALLSFPQWDGQEELNRQMDKCPTVTGRQRHFVEEFLIQEGVYDLSEISEQIMQHYRMRVCNADNLSCNQKQKYLNSLEPFIMYHLMDDYPIIRESIINNDNLNRAIRNKIGTFLMQNGVKDVGSIDYELRERFEQYMITTIAEKKAAEYVKSLDKLKLGEILQEKEAKPFVHQELKYDGKKLFLSYHPDYDIAMSLYYWQDKTQLVYDFPSAASETICRQMIDILNWVFREQKHLKMRHDLYLMPLHRFFQYCVATGVKDIELMEAQDIIGYRASVTGQVGTKETEYFQIVNTIQRFLFCNDEKPRWEANSWFLERFGFKYDRMNPARPVSRLSFWQICDRENREQLKGYVQYELGLTNMAIENIRAQYYGVREFLIFCDDMGYKVGNISKSIMDSYAEYLDMRDNLPQSFNKSIISVFRFWNYLSVVEKADKPRVTASYYLKKCRNKHHDLSIPEQTISKVVVALADAPEHLRLMYLNLWSTGCRINEICTIKANAYQSDGERAFMRVNQYKMKREKLIPIPMELYAVMTEYICRIGKHGEEFVFTRCDGVRAYDPGYFSKQIKKILTANGISKDEYNFRAHGYRHGVGTRFYAAGVAIQAIRDYLGHRTEEMTKQYIDYTGKRVRDASYEYFENIGRKDGTDRHDHKDSGS
;
A
#
# COMPACT_ATOMS: atom_id res chain seq x y z
N MET A 1 20.25 87.00 42.93
CA MET A 1 18.86 86.72 42.49
C MET A 1 18.90 86.59 40.98
N THR A 2 19.00 85.36 40.49
CA THR A 2 19.01 85.06 39.07
C THR A 2 18.30 83.73 38.85
N SER A 3 17.32 83.82 37.96
CA SER A 3 16.50 82.83 37.29
C SER A 3 17.06 81.40 37.18
N SER A 4 16.20 80.42 37.42
CA SER A 4 16.16 79.21 36.60
C SER A 4 14.69 78.86 36.36
N ALA A 5 14.26 79.05 35.12
CA ALA A 5 12.96 78.68 34.61
C ALA A 5 12.87 77.14 34.50
N LEU A 6 11.99 76.53 35.28
CA LEU A 6 11.55 75.16 35.05
C LEU A 6 10.63 75.16 33.83
N LEU A 7 11.15 74.65 32.73
CA LEU A 7 10.40 74.26 31.54
C LEU A 7 9.30 73.27 31.97
N SER A 8 8.05 73.74 31.90
CA SER A 8 6.88 72.87 31.93
C SER A 8 6.83 72.14 30.58
N PHE A 9 7.01 70.82 30.62
CA PHE A 9 6.63 69.96 29.49
C PHE A 9 5.10 69.86 29.47
N PRO A 10 4.44 69.93 28.30
CA PRO A 10 3.00 69.70 28.20
C PRO A 10 2.70 68.26 28.64
N GLN A 11 1.69 68.09 29.51
CA GLN A 11 1.06 66.79 29.69
C GLN A 11 0.51 66.37 28.32
N TRP A 12 1.03 65.28 27.79
CA TRP A 12 0.58 64.70 26.53
C TRP A 12 -0.85 64.19 26.73
N ASP A 13 -1.83 64.93 26.25
CA ASP A 13 -3.24 64.53 26.29
C ASP A 13 -3.48 63.55 25.13
N GLY A 14 -3.36 62.24 25.40
CA GLY A 14 -3.59 61.18 24.43
C GLY A 14 -4.98 61.25 23.76
N GLN A 15 -5.90 62.06 24.31
CA GLN A 15 -7.23 62.29 23.76
C GLN A 15 -7.22 63.06 22.43
N GLU A 16 -6.25 63.95 22.18
CA GLU A 16 -6.11 64.63 20.88
C GLU A 16 -5.71 63.65 19.77
N GLU A 17 -4.76 62.76 20.05
CA GLU A 17 -4.31 61.75 19.10
C GLU A 17 -5.42 60.72 18.83
N LEU A 18 -6.11 60.24 19.88
CA LEU A 18 -7.29 59.39 19.71
C LEU A 18 -8.35 60.02 18.80
N ASN A 19 -8.66 61.31 19.00
CA ASN A 19 -9.64 62.02 18.18
C ASN A 19 -9.19 62.14 16.72
N ARG A 20 -7.92 62.47 16.48
CA ARG A 20 -7.33 62.52 15.14
C ARG A 20 -7.40 61.17 14.45
N GLN A 21 -7.17 60.08 15.17
CA GLN A 21 -7.30 58.72 14.63
C GLN A 21 -8.76 58.37 14.33
N MET A 22 -9.71 58.73 15.21
CA MET A 22 -11.13 58.50 15.00
C MET A 22 -11.72 59.34 13.85
N ASP A 23 -11.16 60.51 13.55
CA ASP A 23 -11.55 61.37 12.42
C ASP A 23 -11.32 60.73 11.05
N LYS A 24 -10.45 59.73 10.97
CA LYS A 24 -10.27 58.95 9.74
C LYS A 24 -11.52 58.15 9.34
N CYS A 25 -12.47 57.92 10.27
CA CYS A 25 -13.67 57.13 10.02
C CYS A 25 -14.86 58.01 9.56
N PRO A 26 -15.28 57.94 8.28
CA PRO A 26 -16.41 58.72 7.78
C PRO A 26 -17.78 58.10 8.09
N THR A 27 -17.81 56.84 8.57
CA THR A 27 -19.06 56.05 8.62
C THR A 27 -19.79 56.08 9.96
N VAL A 28 -19.11 56.39 11.06
CA VAL A 28 -19.68 56.39 12.41
C VAL A 28 -19.58 57.81 12.97
N THR A 29 -20.72 58.48 13.12
CA THR A 29 -20.77 59.90 13.51
C THR A 29 -21.73 60.16 14.67
N GLY A 30 -21.70 61.38 15.22
CA GLY A 30 -22.64 61.85 16.22
C GLY A 30 -22.62 61.02 17.52
N ARG A 31 -23.80 60.60 17.99
CA ARG A 31 -23.97 59.90 19.27
C ARG A 31 -23.27 58.53 19.32
N GLN A 32 -23.05 57.86 18.18
CA GLN A 32 -22.32 56.59 18.15
C GLN A 32 -20.82 56.81 18.34
N ARG A 33 -20.28 57.85 17.71
CA ARG A 33 -18.87 58.23 17.86
C ARG A 33 -18.57 58.57 19.32
N HIS A 34 -19.38 59.44 19.92
CA HIS A 34 -19.17 59.88 21.30
C HIS A 34 -19.21 58.70 22.29
N PHE A 35 -20.11 57.73 22.08
CA PHE A 35 -20.19 56.53 22.92
C PHE A 35 -18.93 55.65 22.80
N VAL A 36 -18.34 55.55 21.60
CA VAL A 36 -17.08 54.81 21.39
C VAL A 36 -15.92 55.55 22.05
N GLU A 37 -15.81 56.86 21.83
CA GLU A 37 -14.78 57.72 22.42
C GLU A 37 -14.80 57.65 23.96
N GLU A 38 -15.97 57.81 24.57
CA GLU A 38 -16.15 57.74 26.03
C GLU A 38 -15.73 56.38 26.59
N PHE A 39 -16.04 55.29 25.87
CA PHE A 39 -15.61 53.95 26.25
C PHE A 39 -14.09 53.80 26.18
N LEU A 40 -13.45 54.21 25.09
CA LEU A 40 -12.00 54.06 24.91
C LEU A 40 -11.22 54.85 25.95
N ILE A 41 -11.64 56.08 26.25
CA ILE A 41 -11.04 56.90 27.31
C ILE A 41 -11.20 56.23 28.68
N GLN A 42 -12.37 55.64 28.98
CA GLN A 42 -12.60 54.93 30.24
C GLN A 42 -11.74 53.67 30.39
N GLU A 43 -11.47 52.96 29.29
CA GLU A 43 -10.55 51.81 29.27
C GLU A 43 -9.06 52.24 29.18
N GLY A 44 -8.78 53.55 29.10
CA GLY A 44 -7.41 54.08 29.02
C GLY A 44 -6.72 53.84 27.66
N VAL A 45 -7.49 53.64 26.59
CA VAL A 45 -7.00 53.36 25.23
C VAL A 45 -6.95 54.66 24.44
N TYR A 46 -5.74 55.12 24.12
CA TYR A 46 -5.50 56.36 23.37
C TYR A 46 -4.95 56.14 21.95
N ASP A 47 -4.64 54.90 21.59
CA ASP A 47 -4.24 54.49 20.25
C ASP A 47 -5.14 53.34 19.78
N LEU A 48 -5.80 53.53 18.64
CA LEU A 48 -6.69 52.53 18.03
C LEU A 48 -5.95 51.27 17.58
N SER A 49 -4.62 51.32 17.40
CA SER A 49 -3.79 50.16 17.09
C SER A 49 -3.62 49.20 18.28
N GLU A 50 -3.82 49.68 19.51
CA GLU A 50 -3.69 48.90 20.76
C GLU A 50 -4.97 48.13 21.12
N ILE A 51 -6.05 48.29 20.35
CA ILE A 51 -7.33 47.64 20.63
C ILE A 51 -7.23 46.13 20.42
N SER A 52 -7.17 45.40 21.53
CA SER A 52 -7.15 43.95 21.60
C SER A 52 -8.55 43.33 21.50
N GLU A 53 -8.62 42.01 21.30
CA GLU A 53 -9.88 41.25 21.35
C GLU A 53 -10.60 41.40 22.71
N GLN A 54 -9.86 41.58 23.80
CA GLN A 54 -10.44 41.79 25.14
C GLN A 54 -11.18 43.13 25.24
N ILE A 55 -10.56 44.21 24.73
CA ILE A 55 -11.20 45.53 24.68
C ILE A 55 -12.46 45.50 23.80
N MET A 56 -12.39 44.77 22.67
CA MET A 56 -13.55 44.55 21.80
C MET A 56 -14.70 43.82 22.51
N GLN A 57 -14.39 42.84 23.36
CA GLN A 57 -15.38 42.13 24.18
C GLN A 57 -15.95 43.04 25.27
N HIS A 58 -15.12 43.83 25.95
CA HIS A 58 -15.56 44.82 26.95
C HIS A 58 -16.53 45.83 26.33
N TYR A 59 -16.22 46.34 25.15
CA TYR A 59 -17.10 47.25 24.42
C TYR A 59 -18.47 46.61 24.16
N ARG A 60 -18.48 45.37 23.69
CA ARG A 60 -19.72 44.62 23.43
C ARG A 60 -20.54 44.42 24.70
N MET A 61 -19.89 44.04 25.80
CA MET A 61 -20.54 43.90 27.11
C MET A 61 -21.15 45.22 27.58
N ARG A 62 -20.43 46.33 27.41
CA ARG A 62 -20.93 47.67 27.74
C ARG A 62 -22.16 48.04 26.90
N VAL A 63 -22.14 47.79 25.59
CA VAL A 63 -23.30 48.04 24.71
C VAL A 63 -24.50 47.18 25.11
N CYS A 64 -24.29 45.90 25.43
CA CYS A 64 -25.35 44.99 25.85
C CYS A 64 -25.98 45.40 27.19
N ASN A 65 -25.16 45.87 28.13
CA ASN A 65 -25.58 46.27 29.48
C ASN A 65 -26.02 47.74 29.59
N ALA A 66 -25.96 48.50 28.50
CA ALA A 66 -26.37 49.91 28.50
C ALA A 66 -27.90 50.03 28.67
N ASP A 67 -28.35 50.52 29.83
CA ASP A 67 -29.77 50.70 30.15
C ASP A 67 -30.45 51.81 29.31
N ASN A 68 -29.65 52.74 28.79
CA ASN A 68 -30.09 53.89 28.01
C ASN A 68 -30.25 53.61 26.49
N LEU A 69 -30.03 52.36 26.04
CA LEU A 69 -30.15 51.97 24.63
C LEU A 69 -31.34 51.01 24.43
N SER A 70 -32.21 51.31 23.48
CA SER A 70 -33.21 50.35 22.98
C SER A 70 -32.55 49.16 22.29
N CYS A 71 -33.25 48.03 22.15
CA CYS A 71 -32.74 46.84 21.44
C CYS A 71 -32.20 47.16 20.04
N ASN A 72 -32.91 48.00 19.27
CA ASN A 72 -32.46 48.43 17.94
C ASN A 72 -31.21 49.31 17.97
N GLN A 73 -31.06 50.15 19.01
CA GLN A 73 -29.85 50.96 19.20
C GLN A 73 -28.67 50.08 19.62
N LYS A 74 -28.85 49.14 20.56
CA LYS A 74 -27.81 48.19 20.96
C LYS A 74 -27.24 47.46 19.74
N GLN A 75 -28.10 47.00 18.83
CA GLN A 75 -27.65 46.30 17.62
C GLN A 75 -26.86 47.17 16.64
N LYS A 76 -27.17 48.48 16.56
CA LYS A 76 -26.37 49.45 15.79
C LYS A 76 -25.04 49.76 16.46
N TYR A 77 -25.04 49.91 17.79
CA TYR A 77 -23.86 50.30 18.57
C TYR A 77 -22.82 49.17 18.66
N LEU A 78 -23.25 47.91 18.66
CA LEU A 78 -22.35 46.74 18.69
C LEU A 78 -21.31 46.73 17.57
N ASN A 79 -21.59 47.36 16.42
CA ASN A 79 -20.68 47.41 15.27
C ASN A 79 -20.02 48.79 15.10
N SER A 80 -20.14 49.72 16.05
CA SER A 80 -19.63 51.09 15.92
C SER A 80 -18.12 51.21 16.12
N LEU A 81 -17.49 50.30 16.87
CA LEU A 81 -16.05 50.34 17.18
C LEU A 81 -15.18 49.88 16.00
N GLU A 82 -15.56 48.78 15.33
CA GLU A 82 -14.78 48.15 14.24
C GLU A 82 -14.44 49.09 13.06
N PRO A 83 -15.34 50.01 12.61
CA PRO A 83 -15.01 50.96 11.56
C PRO A 83 -13.86 51.91 11.92
N PHE A 84 -13.76 52.37 13.17
CA PHE A 84 -12.66 53.24 13.58
C PHE A 84 -11.31 52.53 13.47
N ILE A 85 -11.25 51.28 13.95
CA ILE A 85 -10.06 50.43 13.83
C ILE A 85 -9.71 50.20 12.36
N MET A 86 -10.71 49.84 11.55
CA MET A 86 -10.53 49.58 10.11
C MET A 86 -9.90 50.79 9.40
N TYR A 87 -10.52 51.97 9.51
CA TYR A 87 -10.05 53.18 8.81
C TYR A 87 -8.71 53.68 9.35
N HIS A 88 -8.40 53.44 10.62
CA HIS A 88 -7.11 53.79 11.19
C HIS A 88 -5.98 52.93 10.62
N LEU A 89 -6.16 51.60 10.62
CA LEU A 89 -5.15 50.65 10.15
C LEU A 89 -5.03 50.58 8.62
N MET A 90 -6.08 50.91 7.88
CA MET A 90 -6.17 50.68 6.43
C MET A 90 -5.03 51.31 5.61
N ASP A 91 -4.43 52.41 6.07
CA ASP A 91 -3.30 53.06 5.38
C ASP A 91 -2.02 52.22 5.42
N ASP A 92 -1.81 51.46 6.51
CA ASP A 92 -0.62 50.63 6.73
C ASP A 92 -0.71 49.26 6.02
N TYR A 93 -1.89 48.92 5.49
CA TYR A 93 -2.19 47.64 4.82
C TYR A 93 -2.77 47.84 3.42
N PRO A 94 -2.01 48.44 2.47
CA PRO A 94 -2.52 48.81 1.14
C PRO A 94 -3.03 47.62 0.32
N ILE A 95 -2.38 46.45 0.45
CA ILE A 95 -2.80 45.23 -0.25
C ILE A 95 -4.17 44.76 0.25
N ILE A 96 -4.39 44.72 1.57
CA ILE A 96 -5.70 44.36 2.16
C ILE A 96 -6.78 45.37 1.78
N ARG A 97 -6.43 46.67 1.77
CA ARG A 97 -7.33 47.73 1.33
C ARG A 97 -7.81 47.50 -0.09
N GLU A 98 -6.90 47.22 -1.02
CA GLU A 98 -7.22 47.06 -2.45
C GLU A 98 -7.89 45.72 -2.75
N SER A 99 -7.36 44.62 -2.23
CA SER A 99 -7.85 43.25 -2.52
C SER A 99 -9.17 42.89 -1.83
N ILE A 100 -9.44 43.47 -0.65
CA ILE A 100 -10.60 43.12 0.19
C ILE A 100 -11.52 44.32 0.39
N ILE A 101 -11.07 45.40 1.02
CA ILE A 101 -11.96 46.50 1.42
C ILE A 101 -12.62 47.19 0.22
N ASN A 102 -11.88 47.37 -0.87
CA ASN A 102 -12.36 47.98 -2.12
C ASN A 102 -12.95 46.96 -3.11
N ASN A 103 -13.07 45.69 -2.73
CA ASN A 103 -13.60 44.65 -3.60
C ASN A 103 -15.13 44.69 -3.64
N ASP A 104 -15.69 45.22 -4.74
CA ASP A 104 -17.14 45.38 -4.92
C ASP A 104 -17.88 44.07 -5.19
N ASN A 105 -17.16 42.98 -5.47
CA ASN A 105 -17.77 41.66 -5.62
C ASN A 105 -18.10 40.99 -4.27
N LEU A 106 -17.62 41.55 -3.15
CA LEU A 106 -17.93 41.08 -1.80
C LEU A 106 -18.95 42.01 -1.13
N ASN A 107 -19.83 41.42 -0.33
CA ASN A 107 -20.74 42.20 0.50
C ASN A 107 -19.94 43.14 1.42
N ARG A 108 -20.34 44.42 1.48
CA ARG A 108 -19.66 45.45 2.28
C ARG A 108 -19.43 45.06 3.74
N ALA A 109 -20.39 44.40 4.37
CA ALA A 109 -20.24 43.95 5.75
C ALA A 109 -19.18 42.85 5.87
N ILE A 110 -19.15 41.91 4.92
CA ILE A 110 -18.18 40.80 4.89
C ILE A 110 -16.77 41.31 4.65
N ARG A 111 -16.57 42.14 3.62
CA ARG A 111 -15.24 42.65 3.26
C ARG A 111 -14.64 43.51 4.37
N ASN A 112 -15.44 44.38 5.00
CA ASN A 112 -14.98 45.20 6.12
C ASN A 112 -14.58 44.33 7.30
N LYS A 113 -15.40 43.34 7.67
CA LYS A 113 -15.13 42.44 8.81
C LYS A 113 -13.86 41.62 8.62
N ILE A 114 -13.69 41.03 7.43
CA ILE A 114 -12.49 40.26 7.08
C ILE A 114 -11.26 41.18 7.09
N GLY A 115 -11.32 42.31 6.39
CA GLY A 115 -10.19 43.23 6.30
C GLY A 115 -9.76 43.75 7.66
N THR A 116 -10.69 44.19 8.52
CA THR A 116 -10.38 44.62 9.89
C THR A 116 -9.68 43.51 10.68
N PHE A 117 -10.21 42.29 10.65
CA PHE A 117 -9.61 41.17 11.37
C PHE A 117 -8.18 40.86 10.89
N LEU A 118 -7.95 40.84 9.58
CA LEU A 118 -6.63 40.59 9.01
C LEU A 118 -5.62 41.67 9.43
N MET A 119 -5.99 42.94 9.35
CA MET A 119 -5.13 44.06 9.76
C MET A 119 -4.81 44.02 11.25
N GLN A 120 -5.79 43.74 12.12
CA GLN A 120 -5.57 43.57 13.57
C GLN A 120 -4.63 42.41 13.90
N ASN A 121 -4.58 41.39 13.04
CA ASN A 121 -3.70 40.23 13.20
C ASN A 121 -2.35 40.39 12.47
N GLY A 122 -2.01 41.58 11.97
CA GLY A 122 -0.73 41.84 11.32
C GLY A 122 -0.59 41.26 9.92
N VAL A 123 -1.69 40.82 9.29
CA VAL A 123 -1.68 40.13 8.00
C VAL A 123 -1.63 41.16 6.88
N LYS A 124 -0.48 41.24 6.20
CA LYS A 124 -0.23 42.22 5.14
C LYS A 124 -0.73 41.77 3.76
N ASP A 125 -0.92 40.47 3.57
CA ASP A 125 -1.18 39.87 2.27
C ASP A 125 -2.12 38.66 2.37
N VAL A 126 -3.02 38.50 1.41
CA VAL A 126 -4.03 37.43 1.37
C VAL A 126 -3.35 36.05 1.21
N GLY A 127 -2.18 36.00 0.57
CA GLY A 127 -1.35 34.81 0.43
C GLY A 127 -0.84 34.27 1.76
N SER A 128 -0.72 35.10 2.80
CA SER A 128 -0.26 34.65 4.12
C SER A 128 -1.36 34.05 5.02
N ILE A 129 -2.60 33.96 4.53
CA ILE A 129 -3.69 33.29 5.25
C ILE A 129 -3.42 31.79 5.35
N ASP A 130 -3.11 31.32 6.55
CA ASP A 130 -2.97 29.90 6.91
C ASP A 130 -4.19 29.39 7.70
N TYR A 131 -4.15 28.11 8.10
CA TYR A 131 -5.25 27.49 8.81
C TYR A 131 -5.43 28.02 10.24
N GLU A 132 -4.36 28.38 10.93
CA GLU A 132 -4.44 28.91 12.29
C GLU A 132 -5.13 30.28 12.29
N LEU A 133 -4.79 31.15 11.34
CA LEU A 133 -5.50 32.40 11.13
C LEU A 133 -6.97 32.18 10.79
N ARG A 134 -7.28 31.19 9.95
CA ARG A 134 -8.66 30.80 9.60
C ARG A 134 -9.45 30.34 10.83
N GLU A 135 -8.85 29.52 11.69
CA GLU A 135 -9.46 29.01 12.92
C GLU A 135 -9.75 30.15 13.91
N ARG A 136 -8.81 31.08 14.08
CA ARG A 136 -9.04 32.31 14.88
C ARG A 136 -10.15 33.17 14.29
N PHE A 137 -10.20 33.33 12.96
CA PHE A 137 -11.27 34.07 12.30
C PHE A 137 -12.64 33.43 12.53
N GLU A 138 -12.72 32.10 12.46
CA GLU A 138 -13.95 31.35 12.72
C GLU A 138 -14.45 31.57 14.16
N GLN A 139 -13.56 31.52 15.16
CA GLN A 139 -13.89 31.85 16.55
C GLN A 139 -14.31 33.31 16.73
N TYR A 140 -13.59 34.23 16.09
CA TYR A 140 -13.95 35.65 16.06
C TYR A 140 -15.35 35.85 15.45
N MET A 141 -15.73 35.10 14.40
CA MET A 141 -17.07 35.19 13.82
C MET A 141 -18.16 34.62 14.74
N ILE A 142 -17.93 33.47 15.37
CA ILE A 142 -18.91 32.85 16.30
C ILE A 142 -19.20 33.79 17.49
N THR A 143 -18.17 34.50 17.98
CA THR A 143 -18.33 35.45 19.10
C THR A 143 -18.89 36.80 18.67
N THR A 144 -18.65 37.22 17.42
CA THR A 144 -18.99 38.59 16.99
C THR A 144 -20.32 38.77 16.27
N ILE A 145 -20.81 37.71 15.62
CA ILE A 145 -22.02 37.74 14.81
C ILE A 145 -22.91 36.52 15.14
N ALA A 146 -24.15 36.54 14.66
CA ALA A 146 -25.04 35.40 14.83
C ALA A 146 -24.43 34.15 14.18
N GLU A 147 -24.40 33.04 14.90
CA GLU A 147 -23.81 31.76 14.49
C GLU A 147 -24.24 31.32 13.07
N LYS A 148 -25.53 31.51 12.75
CA LYS A 148 -26.10 31.19 11.42
C LYS A 148 -25.42 31.94 10.26
N LYS A 149 -24.79 33.09 10.51
CA LYS A 149 -24.07 33.90 9.52
C LYS A 149 -22.55 33.70 9.56
N ALA A 150 -21.98 33.20 10.65
CA ALA A 150 -20.53 32.98 10.79
C ALA A 150 -19.95 32.14 9.64
N ALA A 151 -20.66 31.08 9.25
CA ALA A 151 -20.26 30.22 8.14
C ALA A 151 -20.15 30.96 6.80
N GLU A 152 -20.94 32.00 6.54
CA GLU A 152 -20.88 32.79 5.31
C GLU A 152 -19.59 33.63 5.25
N TYR A 153 -19.18 34.20 6.39
CA TYR A 153 -17.95 34.99 6.50
C TYR A 153 -16.73 34.10 6.35
N VAL A 154 -16.69 32.95 7.02
CA VAL A 154 -15.59 31.98 6.89
C VAL A 154 -15.48 31.46 5.46
N LYS A 155 -16.61 31.15 4.79
CA LYS A 155 -16.61 30.80 3.36
C LYS A 155 -16.07 31.89 2.47
N SER A 156 -16.30 33.15 2.82
CA SER A 156 -15.80 34.30 2.05
C SER A 156 -14.29 34.48 2.24
N LEU A 157 -13.76 34.26 3.45
CA LEU A 157 -12.33 34.19 3.70
C LEU A 157 -11.67 33.07 2.89
N ASP A 158 -12.26 31.86 2.91
CA ASP A 158 -11.75 30.71 2.14
C ASP A 158 -11.70 31.04 0.63
N LYS A 159 -12.73 31.73 0.10
CA LYS A 159 -12.79 32.13 -1.31
C LYS A 159 -11.73 33.18 -1.68
N LEU A 160 -11.43 34.12 -0.78
CA LEU A 160 -10.35 35.09 -0.99
C LEU A 160 -9.00 34.37 -1.11
N LYS A 161 -8.71 33.43 -0.20
CA LYS A 161 -7.48 32.63 -0.26
C LYS A 161 -7.41 31.78 -1.54
N LEU A 162 -8.51 31.16 -1.97
CA LEU A 162 -8.56 30.43 -3.24
C LEU A 162 -8.37 31.34 -4.46
N GLY A 163 -8.87 32.57 -4.41
CA GLY A 163 -8.65 33.58 -5.45
C GLY A 163 -7.18 33.94 -5.60
N GLU A 164 -6.47 34.10 -4.47
CA GLU A 164 -5.02 34.33 -4.47
C GLU A 164 -4.25 33.16 -5.09
N ILE A 165 -4.59 31.91 -4.71
CA ILE A 165 -3.98 30.70 -5.27
C ILE A 165 -4.21 30.62 -6.79
N LEU A 166 -5.38 31.07 -7.28
CA LEU A 166 -5.65 31.14 -8.71
C LEU A 166 -4.74 32.16 -9.41
N GLN A 167 -4.57 33.35 -8.84
CA GLN A 167 -3.68 34.39 -9.39
C GLN A 167 -2.23 33.92 -9.43
N GLU A 168 -1.75 33.24 -8.38
CA GLU A 168 -0.40 32.65 -8.37
C GLU A 168 -0.22 31.59 -9.46
N LYS A 169 -1.23 30.74 -9.69
CA LYS A 169 -1.24 29.75 -10.78
C LYS A 169 -1.19 30.43 -12.14
N GLU A 170 -1.99 31.47 -12.36
CA GLU A 170 -2.02 32.24 -13.61
C GLU A 170 -0.70 32.96 -13.88
N ALA A 171 -0.03 33.45 -12.84
CA ALA A 171 1.30 34.06 -12.94
C ALA A 171 2.40 33.04 -13.28
N LYS A 172 2.23 31.76 -12.90
CA LYS A 172 3.23 30.69 -13.09
C LYS A 172 2.60 29.41 -13.67
N PRO A 173 2.05 29.45 -14.90
CA PRO A 173 1.21 28.38 -15.44
C PRO A 173 1.95 27.05 -15.68
N PHE A 174 3.29 27.09 -15.79
CA PHE A 174 4.13 25.92 -16.06
C PHE A 174 4.81 25.33 -14.82
N VAL A 175 4.58 25.91 -13.63
CA VAL A 175 5.17 25.42 -12.38
C VAL A 175 4.16 24.52 -11.67
N HIS A 176 4.51 23.24 -11.49
CA HIS A 176 3.72 22.36 -10.64
C HIS A 176 3.99 22.72 -9.18
N GLN A 177 2.98 23.27 -8.51
CA GLN A 177 3.07 23.62 -7.10
C GLN A 177 2.77 22.39 -6.24
N GLU A 178 3.68 22.10 -5.32
CA GLU A 178 3.56 20.97 -4.38
C GLU A 178 3.47 21.47 -2.95
N LEU A 179 2.87 20.66 -2.09
CA LEU A 179 2.87 20.89 -0.65
C LEU A 179 4.31 20.91 -0.12
N LYS A 180 4.58 21.83 0.79
CA LYS A 180 5.87 21.97 1.48
C LYS A 180 5.66 21.96 2.98
N TYR A 181 6.63 21.39 3.68
CA TYR A 181 6.66 21.43 5.13
C TYR A 181 7.18 22.80 5.60
N ASP A 182 6.39 23.51 6.39
CA ASP A 182 6.74 24.80 7.01
C ASP A 182 6.61 24.81 8.54
N GLY A 183 6.31 23.66 9.15
CA GLY A 183 6.15 23.50 10.59
C GLY A 183 4.79 23.90 11.16
N LYS A 184 3.85 24.39 10.32
CA LYS A 184 2.51 24.81 10.76
C LYS A 184 1.46 23.73 10.52
N LYS A 185 0.23 23.97 11.00
CA LYS A 185 -0.93 23.17 10.58
C LYS A 185 -1.12 23.24 9.06
N LEU A 186 -1.16 22.09 8.40
CA LEU A 186 -1.47 22.01 6.98
C LEU A 186 -2.96 21.86 6.76
N PHE A 187 -3.52 22.66 5.86
CA PHE A 187 -4.91 22.55 5.44
C PHE A 187 -5.01 22.30 3.94
N LEU A 188 -5.48 21.11 3.56
CA LEU A 188 -5.46 20.67 2.16
C LEU A 188 -6.39 21.50 1.25
N SER A 189 -7.40 22.18 1.79
CA SER A 189 -8.22 23.09 0.95
C SER A 189 -7.47 24.36 0.53
N TYR A 190 -6.30 24.63 1.11
CA TYR A 190 -5.37 25.69 0.71
C TYR A 190 -4.15 25.14 -0.04
N HIS A 191 -4.31 23.99 -0.70
CA HIS A 191 -3.28 23.42 -1.57
C HIS A 191 -2.81 24.48 -2.60
N PRO A 192 -1.50 24.60 -2.88
CA PRO A 192 -0.98 25.68 -3.75
C PRO A 192 -1.32 25.50 -5.23
N ASP A 193 -1.75 24.30 -5.64
CA ASP A 193 -2.46 24.07 -6.91
C ASP A 193 -3.96 24.33 -6.73
N TYR A 194 -4.48 25.31 -7.48
CA TYR A 194 -5.89 25.73 -7.45
C TYR A 194 -6.88 24.60 -7.77
N ASP A 195 -6.58 23.73 -8.75
CA ASP A 195 -7.54 22.71 -9.18
C ASP A 195 -7.70 21.65 -8.07
N ILE A 196 -6.58 21.33 -7.39
CA ILE A 196 -6.60 20.47 -6.21
C ILE A 196 -7.36 21.15 -5.07
N ALA A 197 -7.02 22.40 -4.73
CA ALA A 197 -7.66 23.15 -3.65
C ALA A 197 -9.18 23.26 -3.86
N MET A 198 -9.61 23.64 -5.06
CA MET A 198 -11.02 23.77 -5.43
C MET A 198 -11.75 22.43 -5.38
N SER A 199 -11.10 21.33 -5.79
CA SER A 199 -11.69 19.99 -5.68
C SER A 199 -11.95 19.55 -4.23
N LEU A 200 -11.21 20.13 -3.27
CA LEU A 200 -11.34 19.85 -1.84
C LEU A 200 -12.22 20.88 -1.12
N TYR A 201 -12.47 22.05 -1.70
CA TYR A 201 -13.26 23.12 -1.08
C TYR A 201 -14.68 22.69 -0.69
N TYR A 202 -15.31 21.83 -1.51
CA TYR A 202 -16.67 21.33 -1.31
C TYR A 202 -16.75 20.11 -0.36
N TRP A 203 -15.65 19.77 0.30
CA TRP A 203 -15.64 18.70 1.29
C TRP A 203 -16.57 19.03 2.47
N GLN A 204 -17.39 18.06 2.88
CA GLN A 204 -18.44 18.28 3.89
C GLN A 204 -17.85 18.63 5.26
N ASP A 205 -16.89 17.83 5.73
CA ASP A 205 -16.19 18.03 7.00
C ASP A 205 -14.75 18.49 6.75
N LYS A 206 -14.54 19.81 6.82
CA LYS A 206 -13.22 20.43 6.57
C LYS A 206 -12.15 20.02 7.59
N THR A 207 -12.54 19.54 8.77
CA THR A 207 -11.58 19.11 9.81
C THR A 207 -10.76 17.90 9.36
N GLN A 208 -11.32 17.06 8.48
CA GLN A 208 -10.65 15.91 7.89
C GLN A 208 -9.55 16.26 6.89
N LEU A 209 -9.48 17.54 6.50
CA LEU A 209 -8.47 18.07 5.58
C LEU A 209 -7.33 18.79 6.32
N VAL A 210 -7.30 18.71 7.64
CA VAL A 210 -6.31 19.39 8.49
C VAL A 210 -5.30 18.38 9.03
N TYR A 211 -4.03 18.71 8.91
CA TYR A 211 -2.91 17.96 9.46
C TYR A 211 -2.21 18.84 10.49
N ASP A 212 -2.42 18.52 11.76
CA ASP A 212 -1.82 19.23 12.90
C ASP A 212 -0.36 18.78 13.13
N PHE A 213 0.54 19.21 12.24
CA PHE A 213 1.96 18.89 12.30
C PHE A 213 2.66 19.30 13.60
N PRO A 214 2.35 20.45 14.25
CA PRO A 214 2.93 20.80 15.55
C PRO A 214 2.71 19.75 16.65
N SER A 215 1.62 18.99 16.56
CA SER A 215 1.30 17.93 17.52
C SER A 215 2.02 16.60 17.24
N ALA A 216 2.74 16.48 16.12
CA ALA A 216 3.44 15.25 15.76
C ALA A 216 4.70 15.03 16.61
N ALA A 217 5.01 13.75 16.88
CA ALA A 217 6.16 13.37 17.70
C ALA A 217 7.54 13.59 17.04
N SER A 218 7.57 13.88 15.74
CA SER A 218 8.79 14.12 14.98
C SER A 218 8.51 14.90 13.70
N GLU A 219 9.48 15.67 13.24
CA GLU A 219 9.45 16.29 11.92
C GLU A 219 9.47 15.26 10.78
N THR A 220 10.09 14.09 11.00
CA THR A 220 10.21 13.02 9.98
C THR A 220 8.84 12.56 9.50
N ILE A 221 7.89 12.32 10.41
CA ILE A 221 6.55 11.88 10.03
C ILE A 221 5.78 12.97 9.28
N CYS A 222 5.96 14.25 9.63
CA CYS A 222 5.33 15.36 8.92
C CYS A 222 5.82 15.42 7.47
N ARG A 223 7.13 15.29 7.25
CA ARG A 223 7.74 15.26 5.91
C ARG A 223 7.25 14.04 5.12
N GLN A 224 7.26 12.85 5.72
CA GLN A 224 6.74 11.62 5.11
C GLN A 224 5.26 11.75 4.70
N MET A 225 4.44 12.44 5.51
CA MET A 225 3.03 12.72 5.19
C MET A 225 2.88 13.66 3.99
N ILE A 226 3.70 14.70 3.91
CA ILE A 226 3.69 15.62 2.77
C ILE A 226 4.10 14.90 1.48
N ASP A 227 5.15 14.08 1.53
CA ASP A 227 5.63 13.36 0.36
C ASP A 227 4.55 12.41 -0.20
N ILE A 228 3.88 11.64 0.68
CA ILE A 228 2.80 10.75 0.24
C ILE A 228 1.58 11.54 -0.26
N LEU A 229 1.23 12.68 0.36
CA LEU A 229 0.13 13.52 -0.11
C LEU A 229 0.40 14.07 -1.51
N ASN A 230 1.60 14.61 -1.74
CA ASN A 230 2.03 15.09 -3.07
C ASN A 230 1.94 13.96 -4.11
N TRP A 231 2.41 12.76 -3.76
CA TRP A 231 2.30 11.59 -4.64
C TRP A 231 0.84 11.20 -4.93
N VAL A 232 -0.03 11.19 -3.91
CA VAL A 232 -1.46 10.87 -4.08
C VAL A 232 -2.13 11.85 -5.04
N PHE A 233 -1.87 13.16 -4.90
CA PHE A 233 -2.42 14.17 -5.80
C PHE A 233 -1.88 14.07 -7.24
N ARG A 234 -0.63 13.63 -7.39
CA ARG A 234 -0.02 13.41 -8.70
C ARG A 234 -0.61 12.19 -9.40
N GLU A 235 -0.68 11.04 -8.73
CA GLU A 235 -1.03 9.76 -9.35
C GLU A 235 -2.54 9.52 -9.44
N GLN A 236 -3.31 9.88 -8.41
CA GLN A 236 -4.74 9.54 -8.35
C GLN A 236 -5.61 10.72 -8.76
N LYS A 237 -5.92 10.81 -10.06
CA LYS A 237 -6.77 11.88 -10.61
C LYS A 237 -8.27 11.68 -10.34
N HIS A 238 -8.72 10.45 -10.09
CA HIS A 238 -10.13 10.18 -9.86
C HIS A 238 -10.56 10.60 -8.43
N LEU A 239 -11.35 11.67 -8.33
CA LEU A 239 -11.73 12.34 -7.06
C LEU A 239 -12.23 11.37 -5.98
N LYS A 240 -13.22 10.53 -6.30
CA LYS A 240 -13.79 9.57 -5.33
C LYS A 240 -12.78 8.53 -4.85
N MET A 241 -11.89 8.07 -5.73
CA MET A 241 -10.88 7.08 -5.37
C MET A 241 -9.79 7.72 -4.53
N ARG A 242 -9.37 8.96 -4.88
CA ARG A 242 -8.44 9.76 -4.10
C ARG A 242 -8.97 9.98 -2.67
N HIS A 243 -10.25 10.33 -2.55
CA HIS A 243 -10.94 10.50 -1.28
C HIS A 243 -10.95 9.20 -0.45
N ASP A 244 -11.57 8.15 -1.00
CA ASP A 244 -11.90 6.94 -0.24
C ASP A 244 -10.71 6.04 0.05
N LEU A 245 -9.74 5.96 -0.87
CA LEU A 245 -8.62 5.03 -0.78
C LEU A 245 -7.36 5.66 -0.17
N TYR A 246 -7.27 6.99 -0.15
CA TYR A 246 -6.05 7.69 0.26
C TYR A 246 -6.30 8.77 1.31
N LEU A 247 -6.99 9.87 0.97
CA LEU A 247 -7.05 11.04 1.86
C LEU A 247 -7.68 10.72 3.22
N MET A 248 -8.81 10.01 3.24
CA MET A 248 -9.47 9.60 4.47
C MET A 248 -8.63 8.62 5.31
N PRO A 249 -8.11 7.52 4.73
CA PRO A 249 -7.16 6.66 5.43
C PRO A 249 -5.90 7.36 5.94
N LEU A 250 -5.32 8.28 5.15
CA LEU A 250 -4.10 9.03 5.51
C LEU A 250 -4.34 9.94 6.70
N HIS A 251 -5.42 10.72 6.68
CA HIS A 251 -5.76 11.61 7.79
C HIS A 251 -5.97 10.80 9.08
N ARG A 252 -6.74 9.71 9.00
CA ARG A 252 -6.96 8.83 10.16
C ARG A 252 -5.67 8.19 10.67
N PHE A 253 -4.79 7.77 9.77
CA PHE A 253 -3.49 7.22 10.14
C PHE A 253 -2.59 8.27 10.79
N PHE A 254 -2.55 9.49 10.26
CA PHE A 254 -1.79 10.59 10.86
C PHE A 254 -2.29 10.92 12.28
N GLN A 255 -3.61 10.99 12.49
CA GLN A 255 -4.19 11.17 13.83
C GLN A 255 -3.76 10.08 14.81
N TYR A 256 -3.74 8.82 14.35
CA TYR A 256 -3.23 7.71 15.17
C TYR A 256 -1.75 7.93 15.53
N CYS A 257 -0.91 8.27 14.56
CA CYS A 257 0.51 8.49 14.79
C CYS A 257 0.80 9.64 15.77
N VAL A 258 0.02 10.73 15.70
CA VAL A 258 0.07 11.82 16.68
C VAL A 258 -0.30 11.31 18.07
N ALA A 259 -1.41 10.57 18.19
CA ALA A 259 -1.90 10.07 19.48
C ALA A 259 -0.96 9.04 20.13
N THR A 260 -0.29 8.19 19.35
CA THR A 260 0.60 7.13 19.88
C THR A 260 2.08 7.50 19.85
N GLY A 261 2.43 8.67 19.33
CA GLY A 261 3.80 9.17 19.29
C GLY A 261 4.73 8.47 18.28
N VAL A 262 4.19 8.00 17.15
CA VAL A 262 5.01 7.40 16.08
C VAL A 262 5.89 8.47 15.45
N LYS A 263 7.21 8.20 15.42
CA LYS A 263 8.22 9.17 14.93
C LYS A 263 8.59 8.97 13.45
N ASP A 264 8.52 7.73 12.96
CA ASP A 264 8.95 7.36 11.61
C ASP A 264 8.11 6.17 11.11
N ILE A 265 7.40 6.36 9.99
CA ILE A 265 6.48 5.37 9.43
C ILE A 265 7.22 4.12 8.91
N GLU A 266 8.46 4.27 8.47
CA GLU A 266 9.28 3.15 7.97
C GLU A 266 9.82 2.26 9.10
N LEU A 267 9.92 2.81 10.31
CA LEU A 267 10.46 2.14 11.50
C LEU A 267 9.38 1.60 12.45
N MET A 268 8.09 1.72 12.08
CA MET A 268 6.98 1.20 12.87
C MET A 268 7.18 -0.27 13.26
N GLU A 269 6.83 -0.59 14.51
CA GLU A 269 6.95 -1.91 15.10
C GLU A 269 5.61 -2.63 15.19
N ALA A 270 5.59 -3.88 15.68
CA ALA A 270 4.37 -4.66 15.83
C ALA A 270 3.29 -3.92 16.62
N GLN A 271 3.65 -3.25 17.71
CA GLN A 271 2.71 -2.50 18.53
C GLN A 271 2.03 -1.38 17.75
N ASP A 272 2.79 -0.64 16.93
CA ASP A 272 2.24 0.45 16.12
C ASP A 272 1.29 -0.06 15.04
N ILE A 273 1.68 -1.13 14.33
CA ILE A 273 0.90 -1.69 13.23
C ILE A 273 -0.37 -2.38 13.73
N ILE A 274 -0.27 -3.16 14.81
CA ILE A 274 -1.40 -3.85 15.43
C ILE A 274 -2.33 -2.83 16.10
N GLY A 275 -1.76 -1.86 16.82
CA GLY A 275 -2.51 -0.78 17.47
C GLY A 275 -3.30 0.06 16.46
N TYR A 276 -2.71 0.42 15.33
CA TYR A 276 -3.41 1.15 14.28
C TYR A 276 -4.59 0.34 13.75
N ARG A 277 -4.39 -0.94 13.44
CA ARG A 277 -5.47 -1.81 12.97
C ARG A 277 -6.60 -1.89 13.99
N ALA A 278 -6.28 -2.11 15.27
CA ALA A 278 -7.26 -2.13 16.34
C ALA A 278 -8.02 -0.80 16.48
N SER A 279 -7.37 0.34 16.25
CA SER A 279 -7.99 1.67 16.28
C SER A 279 -8.98 1.96 15.14
N VAL A 280 -8.96 1.14 14.09
CA VAL A 280 -9.78 1.29 12.88
C VAL A 280 -10.88 0.23 12.84
N THR A 281 -10.63 -0.98 13.36
CA THR A 281 -11.60 -2.08 13.38
C THR A 281 -12.93 -1.64 14.00
N GLY A 282 -14.02 -1.88 13.27
CA GLY A 282 -15.39 -1.52 13.66
C GLY A 282 -15.76 -0.05 13.49
N GLN A 283 -14.81 0.84 13.15
CA GLN A 283 -15.05 2.29 13.09
C GLN A 283 -15.31 2.81 11.67
N VAL A 284 -14.88 2.09 10.64
CA VAL A 284 -14.92 2.54 9.23
C VAL A 284 -15.84 1.69 8.34
N GLY A 285 -16.73 0.91 8.94
CA GLY A 285 -17.69 0.06 8.24
C GLY A 285 -17.01 -0.95 7.32
N THR A 286 -17.42 -1.00 6.05
CA THR A 286 -16.88 -1.97 5.07
C THR A 286 -15.50 -1.60 4.51
N LYS A 287 -14.92 -0.46 4.90
CA LYS A 287 -13.68 0.10 4.33
C LYS A 287 -12.41 -0.23 5.12
N GLU A 288 -12.47 -1.16 6.08
CA GLU A 288 -11.32 -1.50 6.93
C GLU A 288 -10.08 -1.93 6.13
N THR A 289 -10.30 -2.63 5.02
CA THR A 289 -9.20 -3.15 4.19
C THR A 289 -8.38 -2.01 3.60
N GLU A 290 -9.03 -0.96 3.09
CA GLU A 290 -8.41 0.22 2.52
C GLU A 290 -7.58 0.96 3.58
N TYR A 291 -8.13 1.12 4.79
CA TYR A 291 -7.42 1.73 5.91
C TYR A 291 -6.22 0.89 6.33
N PHE A 292 -6.33 -0.43 6.44
CA PHE A 292 -5.18 -1.28 6.77
C PHE A 292 -4.10 -1.26 5.69
N GLN A 293 -4.50 -1.06 4.43
CA GLN A 293 -3.58 -0.96 3.29
C GLN A 293 -2.85 0.37 3.23
N ILE A 294 -3.33 1.43 3.89
CA ILE A 294 -2.69 2.75 3.78
C ILE A 294 -1.26 2.74 4.32
N VAL A 295 -1.03 2.07 5.45
CA VAL A 295 0.32 1.95 6.05
C VAL A 295 1.28 1.27 5.08
N ASN A 296 0.83 0.18 4.44
CA ASN A 296 1.63 -0.50 3.43
C ASN A 296 1.89 0.38 2.20
N THR A 297 0.90 1.20 1.81
CA THR A 297 1.02 2.12 0.67
C THR A 297 2.07 3.20 0.94
N ILE A 298 2.04 3.79 2.14
CA ILE A 298 3.02 4.81 2.58
C ILE A 298 4.41 4.19 2.64
N GLN A 299 4.57 3.07 3.36
CA GLN A 299 5.87 2.39 3.48
C GLN A 299 6.44 2.00 2.11
N ARG A 300 5.59 1.54 1.18
CA ARG A 300 6.01 1.20 -0.18
C ARG A 300 6.51 2.43 -0.94
N PHE A 301 5.75 3.51 -0.88
CA PHE A 301 6.09 4.77 -1.53
C PHE A 301 7.43 5.31 -1.02
N LEU A 302 7.57 5.45 0.31
CA LEU A 302 8.79 5.96 0.94
C LEU A 302 10.00 5.10 0.55
N PHE A 303 9.88 3.78 0.74
CA PHE A 303 10.97 2.86 0.46
C PHE A 303 11.38 2.84 -1.02
N CYS A 304 10.44 2.97 -1.97
CA CYS A 304 10.75 2.86 -3.40
C CYS A 304 11.20 4.17 -4.05
N ASN A 305 10.82 5.33 -3.49
CA ASN A 305 11.11 6.64 -4.09
C ASN A 305 12.30 7.37 -3.46
N ASP A 306 12.83 6.89 -2.33
CA ASP A 306 14.09 7.42 -1.78
C ASP A 306 15.26 7.19 -2.75
N GLU A 307 16.35 7.95 -2.65
CA GLU A 307 17.54 7.82 -3.52
C GLU A 307 18.24 6.46 -3.28
N LYS A 308 18.31 6.03 -2.02
CA LYS A 308 18.95 4.77 -1.61
C LYS A 308 17.98 3.90 -0.80
N PRO A 309 18.08 2.56 -0.88
CA PRO A 309 17.27 1.70 -0.03
C PRO A 309 17.61 1.95 1.45
N ARG A 310 16.62 2.37 2.23
CA ARG A 310 16.77 2.55 3.68
C ARG A 310 16.65 1.21 4.38
N TRP A 311 17.78 0.52 4.52
CA TRP A 311 17.85 -0.82 5.09
C TRP A 311 17.36 -0.92 6.54
N GLU A 312 17.37 0.17 7.29
CA GLU A 312 16.82 0.21 8.65
C GLU A 312 15.29 0.03 8.68
N ALA A 313 14.58 0.28 7.56
CA ALA A 313 13.13 0.13 7.47
C ALA A 313 12.67 -1.27 7.87
N ASN A 314 11.51 -1.35 8.52
CA ASN A 314 10.88 -2.60 8.95
C ASN A 314 10.01 -3.24 7.85
N SER A 315 9.93 -2.64 6.66
CA SER A 315 9.26 -3.20 5.48
C SER A 315 10.12 -2.93 4.23
N TRP A 316 10.62 -3.97 3.59
CA TRP A 316 11.40 -3.85 2.34
C TRP A 316 10.56 -4.27 1.15
N PHE A 317 10.54 -3.43 0.12
CA PHE A 317 9.78 -3.65 -1.10
C PHE A 317 10.71 -4.03 -2.24
N LEU A 318 10.51 -5.24 -2.77
CA LEU A 318 11.46 -5.85 -3.69
C LEU A 318 11.38 -5.28 -5.12
N GLU A 319 10.31 -4.55 -5.44
CA GLU A 319 10.14 -3.85 -6.72
C GLU A 319 11.18 -2.74 -6.93
N ARG A 320 11.78 -2.24 -5.85
CA ARG A 320 12.91 -1.31 -5.93
C ARG A 320 14.14 -1.91 -6.61
N PHE A 321 14.32 -3.22 -6.53
CA PHE A 321 15.55 -3.88 -6.98
C PHE A 321 15.38 -4.47 -8.40
N GLY A 322 16.32 -4.14 -9.29
CA GLY A 322 16.43 -4.72 -10.64
C GLY A 322 17.03 -6.13 -10.63
N PHE A 323 16.35 -7.10 -10.02
CA PHE A 323 16.83 -8.49 -10.02
C PHE A 323 16.85 -9.10 -11.42
N LYS A 324 17.85 -9.95 -11.70
CA LYS A 324 17.87 -10.76 -12.92
C LYS A 324 16.60 -11.60 -13.03
N TYR A 325 16.05 -11.70 -14.24
CA TYR A 325 14.78 -12.37 -14.53
C TYR A 325 14.73 -13.83 -14.05
N ASP A 326 15.86 -14.53 -14.05
CA ASP A 326 15.97 -15.93 -13.59
C ASP A 326 15.87 -16.11 -12.07
N ARG A 327 16.00 -15.02 -11.28
CA ARG A 327 15.82 -15.06 -9.82
C ARG A 327 14.38 -14.82 -9.39
N MET A 328 13.53 -14.28 -10.27
CA MET A 328 12.14 -13.95 -9.96
C MET A 328 11.16 -14.84 -10.69
N ASN A 329 10.02 -15.12 -10.05
CA ASN A 329 8.87 -15.70 -10.73
C ASN A 329 7.96 -14.57 -11.23
N PRO A 330 7.87 -14.30 -12.53
CA PRO A 330 7.09 -13.18 -13.06
C PRO A 330 5.58 -13.34 -12.82
N ALA A 331 5.09 -14.57 -12.65
CA ALA A 331 3.67 -14.83 -12.39
C ALA A 331 3.25 -14.50 -10.95
N ARG A 332 4.19 -14.61 -10.01
CA ARG A 332 3.99 -14.37 -8.57
C ARG A 332 5.25 -13.78 -7.94
N PRO A 333 5.60 -12.53 -8.26
CA PRO A 333 6.77 -11.90 -7.68
C PRO A 333 6.60 -11.76 -6.17
N VAL A 334 7.70 -11.94 -5.43
CA VAL A 334 7.73 -11.56 -4.02
C VAL A 334 7.77 -10.04 -3.97
N SER A 335 6.76 -9.41 -3.40
CA SER A 335 6.64 -7.95 -3.36
C SER A 335 7.28 -7.34 -2.12
N ARG A 336 7.18 -8.00 -0.96
CA ARG A 336 7.55 -7.40 0.34
C ARG A 336 8.11 -8.44 1.32
N LEU A 337 9.09 -8.01 2.12
CA LEU A 337 9.58 -8.68 3.33
C LEU A 337 9.42 -7.72 4.52
N SER A 338 8.88 -8.18 5.64
CA SER A 338 8.61 -7.31 6.81
C SER A 338 9.30 -7.79 8.08
N PHE A 339 9.80 -6.88 8.89
CA PHE A 339 10.60 -7.20 10.07
C PHE A 339 9.95 -6.71 11.37
N TRP A 340 8.87 -5.94 11.27
CA TRP A 340 8.17 -5.36 12.43
C TRP A 340 7.59 -6.40 13.39
N GLN A 341 7.38 -7.65 12.97
CA GLN A 341 6.91 -8.74 13.84
C GLN A 341 7.93 -9.18 14.90
N ILE A 342 9.22 -8.86 14.69
CA ILE A 342 10.28 -9.24 15.61
C ILE A 342 10.47 -8.06 16.56
N CYS A 343 10.12 -8.28 17.82
CA CYS A 343 10.11 -7.27 18.87
C CYS A 343 11.53 -6.97 19.34
N ASP A 344 12.38 -8.00 19.50
CA ASP A 344 13.75 -7.78 19.91
C ASP A 344 14.56 -7.11 18.78
N ARG A 345 15.04 -5.90 19.06
CA ARG A 345 15.76 -5.09 18.07
C ARG A 345 17.01 -5.77 17.54
N GLU A 346 17.77 -6.45 18.39
CA GLU A 346 19.00 -7.11 17.99
C GLU A 346 18.72 -8.30 17.07
N ASN A 347 17.79 -9.18 17.48
CA ASN A 347 17.32 -10.31 16.66
C ASN A 347 16.83 -9.85 15.28
N ARG A 348 16.07 -8.74 15.25
CA ARG A 348 15.54 -8.13 14.03
C ARG A 348 16.64 -7.65 13.10
N GLU A 349 17.66 -6.95 13.63
CA GLU A 349 18.81 -6.50 12.83
C GLU A 349 19.62 -7.68 12.30
N GLN A 350 19.76 -8.77 13.06
CA GLN A 350 20.41 -9.98 12.56
C GLN A 350 19.65 -10.60 11.37
N LEU A 351 18.31 -10.65 11.40
CA LEU A 351 17.53 -11.11 10.26
C LEU A 351 17.67 -10.19 9.06
N LYS A 352 17.63 -8.86 9.26
CA LYS A 352 17.86 -7.88 8.19
C LYS A 352 19.21 -8.13 7.51
N GLY A 353 20.29 -8.26 8.29
CA GLY A 353 21.62 -8.59 7.76
C GLY A 353 21.63 -9.89 6.95
N TYR A 354 20.99 -10.95 7.47
CA TYR A 354 20.89 -12.23 6.75
C TYR A 354 20.13 -12.12 5.42
N VAL A 355 19.02 -11.38 5.40
CA VAL A 355 18.26 -11.17 4.16
C VAL A 355 19.06 -10.31 3.16
N GLN A 356 19.80 -9.30 3.61
CA GLN A 356 20.70 -8.53 2.73
C GLN A 356 21.76 -9.42 2.10
N TYR A 357 22.39 -10.29 2.89
CA TYR A 357 23.34 -11.29 2.39
C TYR A 357 22.72 -12.19 1.32
N GLU A 358 21.53 -12.75 1.58
CA GLU A 358 20.82 -13.60 0.63
C GLU A 358 20.41 -12.86 -0.66
N LEU A 359 19.97 -11.62 -0.55
CA LEU A 359 19.59 -10.82 -1.72
C LEU A 359 20.80 -10.42 -2.56
N GLY A 360 21.88 -9.97 -1.91
CA GLY A 360 23.04 -9.36 -2.58
C GLY A 360 24.11 -10.35 -3.05
N LEU A 361 24.42 -11.38 -2.25
CA LEU A 361 25.59 -12.25 -2.47
C LEU A 361 25.24 -13.66 -2.93
N THR A 362 23.98 -14.11 -2.80
CA THR A 362 23.58 -15.44 -3.27
C THR A 362 22.88 -15.39 -4.62
N ASN A 363 22.98 -16.48 -5.38
CA ASN A 363 22.25 -16.67 -6.65
C ASN A 363 20.88 -17.34 -6.45
N MET A 364 20.39 -17.38 -5.20
CA MET A 364 19.13 -18.03 -4.87
C MET A 364 17.94 -17.29 -5.51
N ALA A 365 16.95 -18.06 -5.94
CA ALA A 365 15.67 -17.51 -6.36
C ALA A 365 15.00 -16.78 -5.18
N ILE A 366 14.38 -15.64 -5.44
CA ILE A 366 13.77 -14.79 -4.42
C ILE A 366 12.67 -15.53 -3.66
N GLU A 367 11.95 -16.44 -4.32
CA GLU A 367 10.96 -17.32 -3.68
C GLU A 367 11.60 -18.23 -2.61
N ASN A 368 12.82 -18.74 -2.86
CA ASN A 368 13.53 -19.56 -1.90
C ASN A 368 14.03 -18.71 -0.72
N ILE A 369 14.51 -17.49 -0.99
CA ILE A 369 14.92 -16.54 0.05
C ILE A 369 13.71 -16.21 0.93
N ARG A 370 12.53 -15.94 0.35
CA ARG A 370 11.29 -15.74 1.10
C ARG A 370 10.95 -16.94 1.99
N ALA A 371 11.09 -18.16 1.48
CA ALA A 371 10.83 -19.36 2.27
C ALA A 371 11.81 -19.50 3.45
N GLN A 372 13.11 -19.19 3.26
CA GLN A 372 14.09 -19.15 4.35
C GLN A 372 13.77 -18.05 5.36
N TYR A 373 13.50 -16.85 4.89
CA TYR A 373 13.10 -15.71 5.71
C TYR A 373 11.89 -16.03 6.59
N TYR A 374 10.84 -16.67 6.07
CA TYR A 374 9.70 -17.07 6.90
C TYR A 374 10.09 -18.08 7.97
N GLY A 375 10.88 -19.11 7.62
CA GLY A 375 11.34 -20.09 8.61
C GLY A 375 12.15 -19.46 9.75
N VAL A 376 13.05 -18.54 9.42
CA VAL A 376 13.85 -17.82 10.42
C VAL A 376 13.00 -16.84 11.22
N ARG A 377 12.09 -16.11 10.58
CA ARG A 377 11.20 -15.17 11.28
C ARG A 377 10.33 -15.87 12.32
N GLU A 378 9.76 -17.04 12.02
CA GLU A 378 8.98 -17.80 13.00
C GLU A 378 9.85 -18.27 14.18
N PHE A 379 11.12 -18.61 13.94
CA PHE A 379 12.08 -18.89 15.01
C PHE A 379 12.38 -17.65 15.87
N LEU A 380 12.54 -16.47 15.25
CA LEU A 380 12.79 -15.24 15.99
C LEU A 380 11.59 -14.79 16.82
N ILE A 381 10.36 -15.00 16.32
CA ILE A 381 9.14 -14.77 17.11
C ILE A 381 9.12 -15.70 18.33
N PHE A 382 9.47 -16.99 18.16
CA PHE A 382 9.65 -17.90 19.29
C PHE A 382 10.74 -17.42 20.26
N CYS A 383 11.85 -16.87 19.75
CA CYS A 383 12.89 -16.28 20.60
C CYS A 383 12.37 -15.08 21.38
N ASP A 384 11.56 -14.22 20.78
CA ASP A 384 10.94 -13.08 21.47
C ASP A 384 10.03 -13.57 22.61
N ASP A 385 9.19 -14.58 22.37
CA ASP A 385 8.29 -15.17 23.37
C ASP A 385 9.06 -15.78 24.56
N MET A 386 10.24 -16.33 24.30
CA MET A 386 11.10 -16.99 25.30
C MET A 386 12.18 -16.08 25.89
N GLY A 387 12.31 -14.83 25.42
CA GLY A 387 13.36 -13.89 25.82
C GLY A 387 14.77 -14.29 25.36
N TYR A 388 14.89 -15.06 24.28
CA TYR A 388 16.18 -15.49 23.74
C TYR A 388 16.81 -14.49 22.76
N LYS A 389 18.12 -14.34 22.87
CA LYS A 389 18.97 -13.59 21.93
C LYS A 389 19.66 -14.54 20.98
N VAL A 390 19.57 -14.28 19.67
CA VAL A 390 20.20 -15.16 18.67
C VAL A 390 21.72 -15.06 18.65
N GLY A 391 22.31 -14.01 19.24
CA GLY A 391 23.76 -13.98 19.48
C GLY A 391 24.25 -15.12 20.38
N ASN A 392 23.38 -15.63 21.25
CA ASN A 392 23.66 -16.73 22.17
C ASN A 392 23.00 -18.05 21.73
N ILE A 393 22.64 -18.18 20.43
CA ILE A 393 22.02 -19.39 19.91
C ILE A 393 22.90 -20.61 20.20
N SER A 394 22.28 -21.67 20.72
CA SER A 394 22.96 -22.86 21.20
C SER A 394 22.11 -24.11 20.98
N LYS A 395 22.68 -25.28 21.26
CA LYS A 395 21.93 -26.56 21.22
C LYS A 395 20.69 -26.51 22.12
N SER A 396 20.80 -25.91 23.31
CA SER A 396 19.68 -25.80 24.26
C SER A 396 18.49 -25.06 23.64
N ILE A 397 18.74 -23.89 23.03
CA ILE A 397 17.70 -23.11 22.35
C ILE A 397 17.10 -23.89 21.17
N MET A 398 17.93 -24.62 20.42
CA MET A 398 17.45 -25.47 19.33
C MET A 398 16.62 -26.66 19.80
N ASP A 399 16.95 -27.27 20.94
CA ASP A 399 16.15 -28.33 21.56
C ASP A 399 14.77 -27.78 21.95
N SER A 400 14.71 -26.63 22.63
CA SER A 400 13.44 -25.96 22.97
C SER A 400 12.63 -25.56 21.73
N TYR A 401 13.28 -25.10 20.67
CA TYR A 401 12.57 -24.77 19.41
C TYR A 401 12.03 -26.02 18.71
N ALA A 402 12.78 -27.13 18.72
CA ALA A 402 12.30 -28.41 18.18
C ALA A 402 11.07 -28.92 18.94
N GLU A 403 11.09 -28.85 20.28
CA GLU A 403 9.93 -29.18 21.12
C GLU A 403 8.72 -28.29 20.81
N TYR A 404 8.95 -26.97 20.67
CA TYR A 404 7.91 -26.03 20.26
C TYR A 404 7.30 -26.38 18.90
N LEU A 405 8.11 -26.75 17.91
CA LEU A 405 7.62 -27.16 16.59
C LEU A 405 6.81 -28.47 16.63
N ASP A 406 7.12 -29.35 17.59
CA ASP A 406 6.43 -30.63 17.78
C ASP A 406 5.06 -30.47 18.42
N MET A 407 4.93 -29.55 19.37
CA MET A 407 3.64 -29.22 19.98
C MET A 407 2.62 -28.66 18.97
N ARG A 408 3.08 -28.14 17.83
CA ARG A 408 2.23 -27.56 16.77
C ARG A 408 1.70 -28.60 15.76
N ASP A 409 1.94 -29.90 15.99
CA ASP A 409 1.52 -31.03 15.14
C ASP A 409 1.81 -30.81 13.64
N ASN A 410 3.00 -30.28 13.35
CA ASN A 410 3.43 -30.02 11.99
C ASN A 410 3.74 -31.32 11.24
N LEU A 411 3.44 -31.36 9.93
CA LEU A 411 3.94 -32.42 9.05
C LEU A 411 5.47 -32.52 9.15
N PRO A 412 6.07 -33.73 9.15
CA PRO A 412 7.52 -33.92 9.24
C PRO A 412 8.33 -33.10 8.24
N GLN A 413 7.80 -32.92 7.02
CA GLN A 413 8.43 -32.10 5.98
C GLN A 413 8.47 -30.61 6.35
N SER A 414 7.43 -30.10 7.00
CA SER A 414 7.36 -28.71 7.46
C SER A 414 8.29 -28.48 8.64
N PHE A 415 8.30 -29.39 9.61
CA PHE A 415 9.24 -29.40 10.73
C PHE A 415 10.69 -29.33 10.22
N ASN A 416 11.07 -30.24 9.33
CA ASN A 416 12.43 -30.30 8.79
C ASN A 416 12.83 -29.01 8.06
N LYS A 417 11.91 -28.38 7.32
CA LYS A 417 12.18 -27.10 6.64
C LYS A 417 12.45 -25.97 7.62
N SER A 418 11.71 -25.90 8.72
CA SER A 418 11.94 -24.88 9.77
C SER A 418 13.33 -25.06 10.38
N ILE A 419 13.66 -26.27 10.83
CA ILE A 419 14.99 -26.59 11.38
C ILE A 419 16.11 -26.23 10.40
N ILE A 420 16.01 -26.66 9.12
CA ILE A 420 17.04 -26.37 8.11
C ILE A 420 17.22 -24.86 7.90
N SER A 421 16.13 -24.09 7.94
CA SER A 421 16.18 -22.64 7.74
C SER A 421 16.90 -21.95 8.91
N VAL A 422 16.63 -22.38 10.16
CA VAL A 422 17.33 -21.85 11.34
C VAL A 422 18.81 -22.22 11.32
N PHE A 423 19.17 -23.45 10.98
CA PHE A 423 20.58 -23.84 10.90
C PHE A 423 21.34 -23.08 9.81
N ARG A 424 20.71 -22.72 8.69
CA ARG A 424 21.35 -21.86 7.67
C ARG A 424 21.59 -20.46 8.19
N PHE A 425 20.61 -19.89 8.88
CA PHE A 425 20.76 -18.60 9.53
C PHE A 425 21.85 -18.63 10.62
N TRP A 426 21.87 -19.65 11.46
CA TRP A 426 22.92 -19.84 12.47
C TRP A 426 24.31 -19.91 11.82
N ASN A 427 24.48 -20.71 10.77
CA ASN A 427 25.76 -20.75 10.04
C ASN A 427 26.15 -19.38 9.47
N TYR A 428 25.19 -18.60 8.95
CA TYR A 428 25.45 -17.22 8.52
C TYR A 428 25.95 -16.36 9.69
N LEU A 429 25.25 -16.39 10.84
CA LEU A 429 25.65 -15.63 12.04
C LEU A 429 27.07 -15.99 12.50
N SER A 430 27.46 -17.26 12.39
CA SER A 430 28.82 -17.70 12.72
C SER A 430 29.87 -17.15 11.75
N VAL A 431 29.55 -17.05 10.47
CA VAL A 431 30.47 -16.47 9.46
C VAL A 431 30.66 -14.97 9.67
N VAL A 432 29.62 -14.26 10.12
CA VAL A 432 29.70 -12.82 10.43
C VAL A 432 30.08 -12.53 11.88
N GLU A 433 30.56 -13.54 12.62
CA GLU A 433 31.03 -13.43 14.02
C GLU A 433 29.98 -12.86 15.00
N LYS A 434 28.69 -13.15 14.73
CA LYS A 434 27.56 -12.75 15.58
C LYS A 434 27.06 -13.86 16.50
N ALA A 435 27.47 -15.10 16.27
CA ALA A 435 27.18 -16.24 17.12
C ALA A 435 28.26 -17.32 16.97
N ASP A 436 28.40 -18.20 17.96
CA ASP A 436 29.30 -19.35 17.84
C ASP A 436 28.87 -20.30 16.73
N LYS A 437 29.83 -21.06 16.18
CA LYS A 437 29.53 -22.12 15.20
C LYS A 437 28.66 -23.22 15.83
N PRO A 438 27.63 -23.73 15.13
CA PRO A 438 26.82 -24.83 15.63
C PRO A 438 27.67 -26.07 15.92
N ARG A 439 27.61 -26.55 17.16
CA ARG A 439 28.29 -27.79 17.61
C ARG A 439 27.51 -29.05 17.23
N VAL A 440 26.26 -28.89 16.79
CA VAL A 440 25.39 -29.96 16.30
C VAL A 440 24.99 -29.67 14.86
N THR A 441 24.70 -30.70 14.07
CA THR A 441 24.22 -30.51 12.70
C THR A 441 22.70 -30.57 12.65
N ALA A 442 22.09 -29.91 11.66
CA ALA A 442 20.65 -29.96 11.44
C ALA A 442 20.09 -31.39 11.37
N SER A 443 20.89 -32.33 10.83
CA SER A 443 20.53 -33.74 10.67
C SER A 443 20.11 -34.43 11.97
N TYR A 444 20.63 -33.97 13.12
CA TYR A 444 20.29 -34.48 14.44
C TYR A 444 18.79 -34.37 14.75
N TYR A 445 18.12 -33.32 14.26
CA TYR A 445 16.72 -33.04 14.54
C TYR A 445 15.75 -33.57 13.48
N LEU A 446 16.24 -33.94 12.28
CA LEU A 446 15.36 -34.18 11.15
C LEU A 446 14.51 -35.44 11.33
N LYS A 447 13.19 -35.29 11.12
CA LYS A 447 12.22 -36.37 11.16
C LYS A 447 12.21 -37.15 9.84
N LYS A 448 12.00 -38.47 9.92
CA LYS A 448 11.83 -39.32 8.74
C LYS A 448 10.56 -38.93 7.99
N CYS A 449 10.70 -38.42 6.78
CA CYS A 449 9.57 -38.12 5.91
C CYS A 449 9.15 -39.37 5.13
N ARG A 450 7.95 -39.90 5.40
CA ARG A 450 7.29 -40.83 4.47
C ARG A 450 6.53 -40.00 3.46
N ASN A 451 6.92 -40.07 2.19
CA ASN A 451 6.13 -39.47 1.11
C ASN A 451 4.88 -40.34 0.93
N LYS A 452 3.76 -39.99 1.56
CA LYS A 452 2.46 -40.52 1.11
C LYS A 452 2.23 -39.91 -0.27
N HIS A 453 2.21 -40.73 -1.31
CA HIS A 453 1.92 -40.29 -2.67
C HIS A 453 0.44 -39.92 -2.76
N HIS A 454 0.12 -38.64 -2.56
CA HIS A 454 -1.26 -38.13 -2.62
C HIS A 454 -1.69 -37.71 -4.04
N ASP A 455 -0.80 -37.78 -5.02
CA ASP A 455 -1.06 -37.33 -6.39
C ASP A 455 -1.18 -38.52 -7.33
N LEU A 456 -2.30 -39.23 -7.18
CA LEU A 456 -2.77 -40.17 -8.18
C LEU A 456 -3.12 -39.42 -9.48
N SER A 457 -2.94 -40.09 -10.62
CA SER A 457 -3.46 -39.59 -11.90
C SER A 457 -4.95 -39.26 -11.77
N ILE A 458 -5.38 -38.17 -12.42
CA ILE A 458 -6.79 -37.80 -12.46
C ILE A 458 -7.54 -38.85 -13.31
N PRO A 459 -8.66 -39.41 -12.84
CA PRO A 459 -9.46 -40.33 -13.64
C PRO A 459 -9.99 -39.67 -14.92
N GLU A 460 -10.09 -40.42 -16.00
CA GLU A 460 -10.55 -39.93 -17.31
C GLU A 460 -12.00 -39.39 -17.27
N GLN A 461 -12.86 -40.01 -16.45
CA GLN A 461 -14.22 -39.52 -16.20
C GLN A 461 -14.23 -38.11 -15.59
N THR A 462 -13.32 -37.84 -14.64
CA THR A 462 -13.17 -36.52 -14.03
C THR A 462 -12.66 -35.51 -15.04
N ILE A 463 -11.70 -35.88 -15.90
CA ILE A 463 -11.22 -35.01 -16.98
C ILE A 463 -12.37 -34.64 -17.92
N SER A 464 -13.18 -35.62 -18.32
CA SER A 464 -14.33 -35.40 -19.20
C SER A 464 -15.34 -34.42 -18.58
N LYS A 465 -15.67 -34.60 -17.30
CA LYS A 465 -16.53 -33.66 -16.54
C LYS A 465 -15.94 -32.24 -16.51
N VAL A 466 -14.63 -32.11 -16.31
CA VAL A 466 -13.95 -30.80 -16.30
C VAL A 466 -14.00 -30.14 -17.67
N VAL A 467 -13.77 -30.87 -18.76
CA VAL A 467 -13.86 -30.33 -20.13
C VAL A 467 -15.26 -29.80 -20.41
N VAL A 468 -16.30 -30.55 -20.05
CA VAL A 468 -17.70 -30.11 -20.20
C VAL A 468 -17.98 -28.86 -19.36
N ALA A 469 -17.57 -28.85 -18.09
CA ALA A 469 -17.77 -27.69 -17.20
C ALA A 469 -17.04 -26.42 -17.67
N LEU A 470 -15.96 -26.57 -18.45
CA LEU A 470 -15.20 -25.44 -19.00
C LEU A 470 -15.68 -24.99 -20.39
N ALA A 471 -16.71 -25.62 -20.97
CA ALA A 471 -17.19 -25.28 -22.31
C ALA A 471 -17.54 -23.78 -22.45
N ASP A 472 -18.23 -23.22 -21.46
CA ASP A 472 -18.64 -21.81 -21.45
C ASP A 472 -17.67 -20.89 -20.67
N ALA A 473 -16.52 -21.42 -20.24
CA ALA A 473 -15.52 -20.61 -19.56
C ALA A 473 -14.87 -19.60 -20.54
N PRO A 474 -14.39 -18.44 -20.03
CA PRO A 474 -13.58 -17.52 -20.81
C PRO A 474 -12.47 -18.24 -21.59
N GLU A 475 -12.31 -17.88 -22.86
CA GLU A 475 -11.42 -18.58 -23.79
C GLU A 475 -10.00 -18.75 -23.24
N HIS A 476 -9.42 -17.70 -22.67
CA HIS A 476 -8.09 -17.77 -22.07
C HIS A 476 -7.97 -18.85 -20.98
N LEU A 477 -9.00 -19.07 -20.15
CA LEU A 477 -9.00 -20.13 -19.13
C LEU A 477 -9.07 -21.51 -19.76
N ARG A 478 -9.87 -21.67 -20.83
CA ARG A 478 -9.97 -22.91 -21.60
C ARG A 478 -8.63 -23.26 -22.23
N LEU A 479 -7.94 -22.28 -22.83
CA LEU A 479 -6.63 -22.47 -23.46
C LEU A 479 -5.52 -22.77 -22.45
N MET A 480 -5.51 -22.08 -21.30
CA MET A 480 -4.60 -22.40 -20.19
C MET A 480 -4.81 -23.83 -19.69
N TYR A 481 -6.08 -24.23 -19.51
CA TYR A 481 -6.42 -25.61 -19.14
C TYR A 481 -5.99 -26.63 -20.20
N LEU A 482 -6.26 -26.35 -21.47
CA LEU A 482 -5.91 -27.23 -22.59
C LEU A 482 -4.39 -27.46 -22.65
N ASN A 483 -3.59 -26.41 -22.51
CA ASN A 483 -2.13 -26.53 -22.43
C ASN A 483 -1.71 -27.38 -21.22
N LEU A 484 -2.30 -27.14 -20.04
CA LEU A 484 -2.00 -27.90 -18.82
C LEU A 484 -2.31 -29.39 -18.99
N TRP A 485 -3.49 -29.73 -19.51
CA TRP A 485 -3.94 -31.11 -19.70
C TRP A 485 -3.15 -31.85 -20.78
N SER A 486 -2.89 -31.19 -21.91
CA SER A 486 -2.19 -31.79 -23.05
C SER A 486 -0.72 -32.04 -22.75
N THR A 487 -0.06 -31.12 -22.04
CA THR A 487 1.40 -31.14 -21.88
C THR A 487 1.87 -31.63 -20.52
N GLY A 488 1.06 -31.54 -19.47
CA GLY A 488 1.50 -31.83 -18.10
C GLY A 488 2.55 -30.84 -17.57
N CYS A 489 2.66 -29.65 -18.17
CA CYS A 489 3.49 -28.56 -17.68
C CYS A 489 3.07 -28.09 -16.29
N ARG A 490 3.99 -27.48 -15.55
CA ARG A 490 3.64 -26.87 -14.25
C ARG A 490 2.74 -25.68 -14.50
N ILE A 491 1.79 -25.44 -13.59
CA ILE A 491 0.88 -24.29 -13.68
C ILE A 491 1.60 -22.95 -13.90
N ASN A 492 2.77 -22.76 -13.27
CA ASN A 492 3.57 -21.56 -13.45
C ASN A 492 4.16 -21.45 -14.86
N GLU A 493 4.55 -22.58 -15.46
CA GLU A 493 5.05 -22.65 -16.83
C GLU A 493 3.92 -22.25 -17.81
N ILE A 494 2.68 -22.69 -17.57
CA ILE A 494 1.50 -22.31 -18.37
C ILE A 494 1.19 -20.81 -18.26
N CYS A 495 1.17 -20.27 -17.04
CA CYS A 495 0.87 -18.86 -16.81
C CYS A 495 1.93 -17.89 -17.37
N THR A 496 3.09 -18.40 -17.79
CA THR A 496 4.24 -17.61 -18.26
C THR A 496 4.63 -17.94 -19.71
N ILE A 497 3.73 -18.59 -20.46
CA ILE A 497 3.90 -18.84 -21.89
C ILE A 497 4.09 -17.51 -22.63
N LYS A 498 5.11 -17.47 -23.49
CA LYS A 498 5.44 -16.31 -24.33
C LYS A 498 4.84 -16.46 -25.73
N ALA A 499 4.61 -15.36 -26.42
CA ALA A 499 3.99 -15.36 -27.74
C ALA A 499 4.80 -16.16 -28.77
N ASN A 500 6.13 -16.19 -28.65
CA ASN A 500 7.03 -16.98 -29.51
C ASN A 500 7.20 -18.46 -29.07
N ALA A 501 6.39 -18.96 -28.14
CA ALA A 501 6.57 -20.29 -27.57
C ALA A 501 6.23 -21.44 -28.53
N TYR A 502 5.31 -21.24 -29.47
CA TYR A 502 4.78 -22.29 -30.34
C TYR A 502 5.49 -22.30 -31.68
N GLN A 503 6.00 -23.47 -32.09
CA GLN A 503 6.80 -23.65 -33.31
C GLN A 503 6.37 -24.94 -34.01
N SER A 504 6.44 -24.98 -35.34
CA SER A 504 6.16 -26.19 -36.12
C SER A 504 7.15 -26.31 -37.28
N ASP A 505 7.49 -27.55 -37.64
CA ASP A 505 8.25 -27.90 -38.84
C ASP A 505 7.35 -28.37 -40.01
N GLY A 506 6.03 -28.28 -39.85
CA GLY A 506 5.01 -28.72 -40.82
C GLY A 506 4.42 -30.10 -40.53
N GLU A 507 5.17 -31.00 -39.88
CA GLU A 507 4.69 -32.34 -39.50
C GLU A 507 4.48 -32.45 -37.99
N ARG A 508 5.30 -31.75 -37.22
CA ARG A 508 5.33 -31.77 -35.77
C ARG A 508 5.22 -30.35 -35.24
N ALA A 509 4.63 -30.24 -34.06
CA ALA A 509 4.59 -28.99 -33.32
C ALA A 509 5.30 -29.14 -31.98
N PHE A 510 5.90 -28.04 -31.56
CA PHE A 510 6.67 -27.93 -30.34
C PHE A 510 6.30 -26.69 -29.56
N MET A 511 6.35 -26.79 -28.23
CA MET A 511 6.18 -25.68 -27.31
C MET A 511 7.48 -25.46 -26.53
N ARG A 512 8.02 -24.24 -26.63
CA ARG A 512 9.14 -23.76 -25.81
C ARG A 512 8.62 -23.38 -24.43
N VAL A 513 9.20 -23.97 -23.39
CA VAL A 513 8.77 -23.80 -22.00
C VAL A 513 9.91 -23.28 -21.15
N ASN A 514 9.66 -22.12 -20.52
CA ASN A 514 10.61 -21.48 -19.60
C ASN A 514 10.44 -22.06 -18.19
N GLN A 515 11.41 -22.83 -17.72
CA GLN A 515 11.39 -23.43 -16.39
C GLN A 515 12.11 -22.53 -15.38
N TYR A 516 11.43 -21.50 -14.88
CA TYR A 516 11.95 -20.55 -13.88
C TYR A 516 12.55 -21.23 -12.64
N LYS A 517 11.90 -22.29 -12.12
CA LYS A 517 12.41 -23.04 -10.96
C LYS A 517 13.76 -23.72 -11.25
N MET A 518 13.96 -24.19 -12.48
CA MET A 518 15.15 -24.93 -12.89
C MET A 518 16.17 -24.05 -13.60
N LYS A 519 15.82 -22.79 -13.91
CA LYS A 519 16.61 -21.86 -14.73
C LYS A 519 17.04 -22.46 -16.06
N ARG A 520 16.10 -23.15 -16.73
CA ARG A 520 16.34 -23.86 -18.00
C ARG A 520 15.16 -23.67 -18.94
N GLU A 521 15.43 -23.75 -20.22
CA GLU A 521 14.41 -23.88 -21.25
C GLU A 521 14.32 -25.33 -21.69
N LYS A 522 13.12 -25.77 -22.07
CA LYS A 522 12.91 -27.05 -22.73
C LYS A 522 11.97 -26.89 -23.90
N LEU A 523 12.14 -27.73 -24.90
CA LEU A 523 11.22 -27.88 -26.01
C LEU A 523 10.45 -29.17 -25.81
N ILE A 524 9.12 -29.11 -25.79
CA ILE A 524 8.28 -30.30 -25.67
C ILE A 524 7.39 -30.47 -26.90
N PRO A 525 7.22 -31.71 -27.42
CA PRO A 525 6.28 -31.96 -28.50
C PRO A 525 4.85 -31.71 -28.04
N ILE A 526 4.03 -31.15 -28.92
CA ILE A 526 2.60 -30.88 -28.69
C ILE A 526 1.76 -31.34 -29.89
N PRO A 527 0.46 -31.60 -29.70
CA PRO A 527 -0.46 -31.87 -30.81
C PRO A 527 -0.56 -30.68 -31.78
N MET A 528 -0.74 -30.96 -33.08
CA MET A 528 -0.90 -29.93 -34.11
C MET A 528 -2.15 -29.08 -33.88
N GLU A 529 -3.20 -29.67 -33.31
CA GLU A 529 -4.44 -28.98 -32.96
C GLU A 529 -4.20 -27.93 -31.87
N LEU A 530 -3.36 -28.25 -30.88
CA LEU A 530 -2.98 -27.29 -29.84
C LEU A 530 -2.16 -26.14 -30.44
N TYR A 531 -1.24 -26.45 -31.36
CA TYR A 531 -0.46 -25.44 -32.07
C TYR A 531 -1.35 -24.50 -32.89
N ALA A 532 -2.29 -25.05 -33.67
CA ALA A 532 -3.20 -24.27 -34.51
C ALA A 532 -4.05 -23.30 -33.66
N VAL A 533 -4.73 -23.82 -32.63
CA VAL A 533 -5.60 -23.02 -31.76
C VAL A 533 -4.81 -21.95 -31.00
N MET A 534 -3.61 -22.28 -30.50
CA MET A 534 -2.80 -21.30 -29.78
C MET A 534 -2.22 -20.22 -30.69
N THR A 535 -1.79 -20.58 -31.89
CA THR A 535 -1.23 -19.61 -32.86
C THR A 535 -2.31 -18.64 -33.34
N GLU A 536 -3.52 -19.15 -33.62
CA GLU A 536 -4.69 -18.32 -33.94
C GLU A 536 -5.03 -17.36 -32.79
N TYR A 537 -5.11 -17.88 -31.56
CA TYR A 537 -5.38 -17.07 -30.39
C TYR A 537 -4.34 -15.96 -30.18
N ILE A 538 -3.05 -16.29 -30.26
CA ILE A 538 -1.94 -15.32 -30.09
C ILE A 538 -2.00 -14.22 -31.16
N CYS A 539 -2.27 -14.60 -32.42
CA CYS A 539 -2.45 -13.65 -33.51
C CYS A 539 -3.64 -12.70 -33.24
N ARG A 540 -4.77 -13.24 -32.77
CA ARG A 540 -5.98 -12.45 -32.49
C ARG A 540 -5.80 -11.45 -31.35
N ILE A 541 -5.02 -11.79 -30.33
CA ILE A 541 -4.72 -10.88 -29.21
C ILE A 541 -3.54 -9.93 -29.49
N GLY A 542 -2.88 -10.04 -30.66
CA GLY A 542 -1.80 -9.14 -31.09
C GLY A 542 -0.55 -9.17 -30.21
N LYS A 543 -0.22 -10.31 -29.60
CA LYS A 543 0.98 -10.47 -28.75
C LYS A 543 2.15 -11.01 -29.57
N HIS A 544 3.35 -10.49 -29.33
CA HIS A 544 4.55 -10.84 -30.12
C HIS A 544 5.79 -11.11 -29.26
N GLY A 545 6.74 -11.88 -29.83
CA GLY A 545 8.05 -12.12 -29.23
C GLY A 545 7.99 -12.66 -27.80
N GLU A 546 8.60 -11.90 -26.89
CA GLU A 546 8.77 -12.28 -25.48
C GLU A 546 7.59 -11.89 -24.58
N GLU A 547 6.53 -11.28 -25.14
CA GLU A 547 5.33 -10.92 -24.39
C GLU A 547 4.60 -12.17 -23.86
N PHE A 548 4.00 -12.06 -22.68
CA PHE A 548 3.18 -13.13 -22.12
C PHE A 548 1.85 -13.24 -22.87
N VAL A 549 1.48 -14.48 -23.24
CA VAL A 549 0.21 -14.79 -23.89
C VAL A 549 -0.97 -14.61 -22.94
N PHE A 550 -0.79 -15.01 -21.69
CA PHE A 550 -1.80 -14.88 -20.64
C PHE A 550 -1.35 -13.82 -19.64
N THR A 551 -2.09 -12.71 -19.57
CA THR A 551 -1.75 -11.56 -18.73
C THR A 551 -2.80 -11.29 -17.67
N ARG A 552 -2.42 -10.55 -16.62
CA ARG A 552 -3.38 -9.93 -15.70
C ARG A 552 -4.13 -8.79 -16.41
N CYS A 553 -5.03 -8.12 -15.68
CA CYS A 553 -5.81 -6.99 -16.20
C CYS A 553 -4.97 -5.82 -16.72
N ASP A 554 -3.68 -5.73 -16.35
CA ASP A 554 -2.76 -4.70 -16.85
C ASP A 554 -2.17 -4.99 -18.23
N GLY A 555 -2.41 -6.18 -18.81
CA GLY A 555 -1.94 -6.54 -20.15
C GLY A 555 -0.42 -6.78 -20.27
N VAL A 556 0.34 -6.68 -19.17
CA VAL A 556 1.81 -6.75 -19.17
C VAL A 556 2.31 -7.88 -18.29
N ARG A 557 1.78 -8.03 -17.07
CA ARG A 557 2.26 -9.07 -16.13
C ARG A 557 1.65 -10.42 -16.45
N ALA A 558 2.45 -11.47 -16.32
CA ALA A 558 2.02 -12.86 -16.45
C ALA A 558 0.82 -13.20 -15.54
N TYR A 559 -0.04 -14.10 -16.02
CA TYR A 559 -1.23 -14.54 -15.30
C TYR A 559 -0.90 -15.14 -13.93
N ASP A 560 -1.74 -14.91 -12.91
CA ASP A 560 -1.51 -15.47 -11.59
C ASP A 560 -1.94 -16.95 -11.51
N PRO A 561 -1.06 -17.91 -11.13
CA PRO A 561 -1.42 -19.32 -11.03
C PRO A 561 -2.49 -19.63 -9.96
N GLY A 562 -2.50 -18.84 -8.88
CA GLY A 562 -3.50 -18.94 -7.81
C GLY A 562 -4.86 -18.45 -8.29
N TYR A 563 -4.90 -17.34 -9.03
CA TYR A 563 -6.12 -16.82 -9.64
C TYR A 563 -6.68 -17.76 -10.71
N PHE A 564 -5.81 -18.34 -11.56
CA PHE A 564 -6.20 -19.40 -12.50
C PHE A 564 -6.84 -20.59 -11.76
N SER A 565 -6.15 -21.13 -10.74
CA SER A 565 -6.68 -22.24 -9.93
C SER A 565 -8.00 -21.89 -9.24
N LYS A 566 -8.14 -20.67 -8.73
CA LYS A 566 -9.36 -20.19 -8.04
C LYS A 566 -10.53 -20.10 -9.02
N GLN A 567 -10.32 -19.57 -10.21
CA GLN A 567 -11.37 -19.45 -11.22
C GLN A 567 -11.81 -20.81 -11.75
N ILE A 568 -10.88 -21.72 -12.06
CA ILE A 568 -11.24 -23.08 -12.45
C ILE A 568 -12.09 -23.73 -11.36
N LYS A 569 -11.66 -23.69 -10.09
CA LYS A 569 -12.46 -24.23 -8.98
C LYS A 569 -13.85 -23.61 -8.87
N LYS A 570 -13.97 -22.29 -9.06
CA LYS A 570 -15.26 -21.59 -9.05
C LYS A 570 -16.18 -22.09 -10.17
N ILE A 571 -15.65 -22.26 -11.38
CA ILE A 571 -16.40 -22.78 -12.54
C ILE A 571 -16.84 -24.22 -12.28
N LEU A 572 -15.96 -25.07 -11.75
CA LEU A 572 -16.30 -26.46 -11.42
C LEU A 572 -17.43 -26.54 -10.38
N THR A 573 -17.34 -25.76 -9.31
CA THR A 573 -18.41 -25.70 -8.29
C THR A 573 -19.73 -25.17 -8.84
N ALA A 574 -19.69 -24.17 -9.73
CA ALA A 574 -20.89 -23.66 -10.38
C ALA A 574 -21.56 -24.68 -11.32
N ASN A 575 -20.80 -25.63 -11.85
CA ASN A 575 -21.27 -26.74 -12.69
C ASN A 575 -21.55 -28.02 -11.89
N GLY A 576 -21.72 -27.93 -10.57
CA GLY A 576 -22.12 -29.06 -9.71
C GLY A 576 -20.99 -30.01 -9.29
N ILE A 577 -19.73 -29.71 -9.63
CA ILE A 577 -18.58 -30.52 -9.20
C ILE A 577 -18.10 -29.98 -7.84
N SER A 578 -18.42 -30.71 -6.78
CA SER A 578 -18.08 -30.31 -5.40
C SER A 578 -16.57 -30.42 -5.14
N LYS A 579 -16.07 -29.73 -4.10
CA LYS A 579 -14.66 -29.83 -3.69
C LYS A 579 -14.30 -31.24 -3.19
N ASP A 580 -15.27 -31.96 -2.64
CA ASP A 580 -15.09 -33.31 -2.13
C ASP A 580 -15.05 -34.32 -3.27
N GLU A 581 -15.81 -34.08 -4.36
CA GLU A 581 -15.74 -34.87 -5.59
C GLU A 581 -14.43 -34.63 -6.33
N TYR A 582 -14.08 -33.37 -6.61
CA TYR A 582 -12.82 -33.04 -7.26
C TYR A 582 -12.33 -31.64 -6.91
N ASN A 583 -11.24 -31.59 -6.15
CA ASN A 583 -10.50 -30.37 -5.91
C ASN A 583 -9.40 -30.21 -6.96
N PHE A 584 -9.59 -29.28 -7.90
CA PHE A 584 -8.62 -29.04 -8.97
C PHE A 584 -7.18 -28.86 -8.44
N ARG A 585 -6.29 -29.74 -8.91
CA ARG A 585 -4.84 -29.74 -8.63
C ARG A 585 -4.09 -29.86 -9.94
N ALA A 586 -3.42 -28.78 -10.35
CA ALA A 586 -2.66 -28.76 -11.60
C ALA A 586 -1.59 -29.85 -11.68
N HIS A 587 -0.99 -30.26 -10.55
CA HIS A 587 0.02 -31.31 -10.53
C HIS A 587 -0.55 -32.70 -10.92
N GLY A 588 -1.84 -32.96 -10.68
CA GLY A 588 -2.47 -34.23 -11.06
C GLY A 588 -2.45 -34.48 -12.58
N TYR A 589 -2.54 -33.42 -13.40
CA TYR A 589 -2.45 -33.52 -14.85
C TYR A 589 -1.04 -33.93 -15.31
N ARG A 590 -0.02 -33.39 -14.65
CA ARG A 590 1.37 -33.77 -14.87
C ARG A 590 1.62 -35.24 -14.50
N HIS A 591 1.08 -35.69 -13.38
CA HIS A 591 1.10 -37.10 -13.01
C HIS A 591 0.45 -37.97 -14.11
N GLY A 592 -0.73 -37.59 -14.59
CA GLY A 592 -1.42 -38.32 -15.65
C GLY A 592 -0.63 -38.41 -16.96
N VAL A 593 0.07 -37.34 -17.39
CA VAL A 593 0.96 -37.40 -18.57
C VAL A 593 2.14 -38.34 -18.33
N GLY A 594 2.80 -38.23 -17.17
CA GLY A 594 3.91 -39.12 -16.81
C GLY A 594 3.51 -40.60 -16.78
N THR A 595 2.35 -40.92 -16.18
CA THR A 595 1.79 -42.26 -16.14
C THR A 595 1.44 -42.78 -17.54
N ARG A 596 0.83 -41.96 -18.41
CA ARG A 596 0.52 -42.35 -19.80
C ARG A 596 1.76 -42.65 -20.62
N PHE A 597 2.80 -41.81 -20.54
CA PHE A 597 4.06 -42.09 -21.23
C PHE A 597 4.72 -43.37 -20.75
N TYR A 598 4.72 -43.60 -19.43
CA TYR A 598 5.25 -44.84 -18.88
C TYR A 598 4.44 -46.07 -19.33
N ALA A 599 3.10 -45.97 -19.34
CA ALA A 599 2.20 -47.02 -19.83
C ALA A 599 2.40 -47.30 -21.34
N ALA A 600 2.72 -46.28 -22.13
CA ALA A 600 3.06 -46.40 -23.55
C ALA A 600 4.50 -46.90 -23.81
N GLY A 601 5.25 -47.29 -22.77
CA GLY A 601 6.59 -47.86 -22.91
C GLY A 601 7.72 -46.84 -23.11
N VAL A 602 7.47 -45.54 -22.92
CA VAL A 602 8.50 -44.51 -23.03
C VAL A 602 9.55 -44.69 -21.93
N ALA A 603 10.84 -44.62 -22.32
CA ALA A 603 11.95 -44.75 -21.38
C ALA A 603 11.89 -43.70 -20.25
N ILE A 604 12.22 -44.11 -19.03
CA ILE A 604 12.11 -43.25 -17.84
C ILE A 604 12.98 -41.99 -17.93
N GLN A 605 14.10 -42.05 -18.63
CA GLN A 605 14.98 -40.92 -18.91
C GLN A 605 14.28 -39.89 -19.82
N ALA A 606 13.59 -40.34 -20.87
CA ALA A 606 12.83 -39.46 -21.74
C ALA A 606 11.65 -38.81 -21.00
N ILE A 607 10.97 -39.55 -20.11
CA ILE A 607 9.91 -38.98 -19.25
C ILE A 607 10.49 -37.95 -18.28
N ARG A 608 11.65 -38.23 -17.67
CA ARG A 608 12.38 -37.30 -16.80
C ARG A 608 12.69 -35.99 -17.53
N ASP A 609 13.22 -36.07 -18.74
CA ASP A 609 13.62 -34.91 -19.54
C ASP A 609 12.40 -34.12 -20.04
N TYR A 610 11.37 -34.81 -20.53
CA TYR A 610 10.09 -34.21 -20.92
C TYR A 610 9.45 -33.45 -19.76
N LEU A 611 9.38 -34.07 -18.58
CA LEU A 611 8.82 -33.44 -17.40
C LEU A 611 9.76 -32.33 -16.87
N GLY A 612 11.07 -32.43 -17.07
CA GLY A 612 12.07 -31.53 -16.50
C GLY A 612 12.30 -31.84 -15.02
N HIS A 613 12.57 -33.12 -14.72
CA HIS A 613 13.00 -33.62 -13.42
C HIS A 613 14.53 -33.66 -13.33
N ARG A 614 15.08 -33.32 -12.17
CA ARG A 614 16.54 -33.35 -11.91
C ARG A 614 17.10 -34.76 -11.77
N THR A 615 16.32 -35.69 -11.23
CA THR A 615 16.74 -37.07 -10.94
C THR A 615 15.66 -38.05 -11.38
N GLU A 616 16.07 -39.28 -11.67
CA GLU A 616 15.16 -40.35 -12.06
C GLU A 616 14.27 -40.77 -10.90
N GLU A 617 14.73 -40.65 -9.65
CA GLU A 617 13.97 -40.97 -8.44
C GLU A 617 12.68 -40.15 -8.35
N MET A 618 12.66 -38.92 -8.86
CA MET A 618 11.44 -38.12 -8.94
C MET A 618 10.46 -38.65 -10.00
N THR A 619 10.96 -39.28 -11.06
CA THR A 619 10.14 -39.91 -12.11
C THR A 619 9.73 -41.33 -11.72
N LYS A 620 10.50 -42.02 -10.88
CA LYS A 620 10.16 -43.34 -10.33
C LYS A 620 8.90 -43.30 -9.46
N GLN A 621 8.49 -42.12 -9.01
CA GLN A 621 7.21 -41.91 -8.31
C GLN A 621 5.97 -42.16 -9.18
N TYR A 622 6.12 -42.31 -10.50
CA TYR A 622 5.04 -42.68 -11.41
C TYR A 622 4.86 -44.20 -11.59
N ILE A 623 5.71 -44.99 -10.91
CA ILE A 623 5.79 -46.47 -11.02
C ILE A 623 4.72 -47.17 -10.15
N ASP A 624 3.73 -46.46 -9.61
CA ASP A 624 2.56 -47.10 -8.96
C ASP A 624 1.78 -48.05 -9.89
N TYR A 625 2.03 -48.00 -11.21
CA TYR A 625 1.52 -48.96 -12.20
C TYR A 625 2.29 -50.29 -12.30
N THR A 626 3.38 -50.50 -11.53
CA THR A 626 4.12 -51.78 -11.56
C THR A 626 3.20 -52.96 -11.23
N GLY A 627 2.26 -52.78 -10.29
CA GLY A 627 1.34 -53.86 -9.90
C GLY A 627 0.41 -54.29 -11.01
N LYS A 628 0.10 -53.43 -12.00
CA LYS A 628 -0.71 -53.82 -13.16
C LYS A 628 0.16 -54.49 -14.22
N ARG A 629 1.32 -53.93 -14.58
CA ARG A 629 2.26 -54.58 -15.53
C ARG A 629 2.80 -55.92 -15.05
N VAL A 630 3.11 -56.07 -13.76
CA VAL A 630 3.56 -57.37 -13.20
C VAL A 630 2.41 -58.38 -13.22
N ARG A 631 1.17 -57.93 -12.98
CA ARG A 631 0.00 -58.80 -13.14
C ARG A 631 -0.25 -59.15 -14.60
N ASP A 632 -0.24 -58.19 -15.51
CA ASP A 632 -0.49 -58.38 -16.94
C ASP A 632 0.61 -59.25 -17.58
N ALA A 633 1.90 -58.99 -17.27
CA ALA A 633 3.01 -59.83 -17.71
C ALA A 633 2.99 -61.22 -17.05
N SER A 634 2.49 -61.34 -15.81
CA SER A 634 2.24 -62.63 -15.18
C SER A 634 1.12 -63.38 -15.90
N TYR A 635 -0.01 -62.73 -16.19
CA TYR A 635 -1.12 -63.31 -16.96
C TYR A 635 -0.65 -63.73 -18.36
N GLU A 636 0.08 -62.88 -19.07
CA GLU A 636 0.62 -63.16 -20.41
C GLU A 636 1.64 -64.30 -20.39
N TYR A 637 2.49 -64.39 -19.37
CA TYR A 637 3.40 -65.52 -19.16
C TYR A 637 2.64 -66.84 -18.90
N PHE A 638 1.61 -66.82 -18.04
CA PHE A 638 0.82 -68.01 -17.72
C PHE A 638 -0.16 -68.42 -18.83
N GLU A 639 -0.65 -67.49 -19.65
CA GLU A 639 -1.42 -67.82 -20.87
C GLU A 639 -0.54 -68.52 -21.93
N ASN A 640 0.73 -68.12 -22.04
CA ASN A 640 1.65 -68.71 -23.01
C ASN A 640 2.21 -70.08 -22.60
N ILE A 641 2.15 -70.46 -21.31
CA ILE A 641 2.55 -71.80 -20.84
C ILE A 641 1.49 -72.88 -21.13
N GLY A 642 0.25 -72.49 -21.48
CA GLY A 642 -0.86 -73.41 -21.75
C GLY A 642 -1.01 -73.89 -23.20
N ARG A 643 -0.30 -73.29 -24.17
CA ARG A 643 -0.32 -73.75 -25.57
C ARG A 643 0.66 -74.91 -25.74
N LYS A 644 0.18 -76.13 -25.55
CA LYS A 644 0.82 -77.33 -26.12
C LYS A 644 0.70 -77.25 -27.64
N ASP A 645 1.76 -76.83 -28.30
CA ASP A 645 1.94 -77.11 -29.73
C ASP A 645 1.97 -78.63 -29.91
N GLY A 646 0.93 -79.14 -30.57
CA GLY A 646 0.79 -80.53 -30.90
C GLY A 646 0.23 -80.66 -32.30
N THR A 647 1.05 -80.35 -33.31
CA THR A 647 1.02 -80.95 -34.66
C THR A 647 2.24 -80.47 -35.45
N ASP A 648 3.36 -81.17 -35.33
CA ASP A 648 4.34 -81.29 -36.42
C ASP A 648 4.25 -82.73 -36.94
N ARG A 649 3.45 -82.92 -37.99
CA ARG A 649 3.54 -84.11 -38.87
C ARG A 649 4.47 -83.72 -40.03
N HIS A 650 5.75 -84.06 -39.90
CA HIS A 650 6.65 -84.16 -41.05
C HIS A 650 6.43 -85.52 -41.71
N ASP A 651 5.68 -85.56 -42.81
CA ASP A 651 5.74 -86.64 -43.79
C ASP A 651 6.98 -86.43 -44.67
N HIS A 652 8.06 -87.15 -44.36
CA HIS A 652 9.12 -87.45 -45.32
C HIS A 652 8.84 -88.85 -45.89
N LYS A 653 8.39 -88.91 -47.14
CA LYS A 653 8.47 -90.14 -47.96
C LYS A 653 9.65 -90.00 -48.91
N ASP A 654 10.64 -90.85 -48.69
CA ASP A 654 11.72 -91.17 -49.60
C ASP A 654 11.17 -91.77 -50.91
N SER A 655 11.64 -91.24 -52.03
CA SER A 655 11.67 -91.92 -53.32
C SER A 655 12.97 -92.73 -53.41
N GLY A 656 12.85 -94.04 -53.26
CA GLY A 656 13.90 -95.02 -53.53
C GLY A 656 13.30 -96.31 -54.05
N SER A 657 13.45 -96.51 -55.38
CA SER A 657 13.11 -97.69 -56.21
C SER A 657 11.62 -97.96 -56.48
#